data_AF-A0A2K8SED4-F1
#
_entry.id   AF-A0A2K8SED4-F1
#
_cell.length_a   1.000
_cell.length_b   1.000
_cell.length_c   1.000
_cell.angle_alpha   90.00
_cell.angle_beta   90.00
_cell.angle_gamma   90.00
#
_symmetry.space_group_name_H-M   'P 1'
#
loop_
_entity.id
_entity.type
_entity.pdbx_description
1 polymer ?
#
loop_
_entity_poly.entity_id
_entity_poly.type
_entity_poly.pdbx_seq_one_letter_code
_entity_poly.pdbx_strand_id
1 'polypeptide(L)'
;MKKLLILGGVCTIGFGAVLAPSMLVVKGFVRSLEQYNPNVDEDESKKVGEDVKDSNQGYQNISVLNLKSNLGSISDISEEGLIKRIQEVNPTLKDKKIYIKALTLKKIKITVENYTGTFDFDFKITSLNGLIKNKELGKIKNIKSTTIIEKIKELNPNIAGMDFINDIDLKVSSLNEIKLTWAKETKESQEELTLTYESISLDGIFMNTDLGVTNDISSSWISNKILEINKESSFLSSQQYQIIISDTSKQTPENAVISIKYNNQIVNFQEGNALMVTYNVSDIAALIKNTNLGILNKLDKETILSKVKELNPIFAQYSQVNSSIIDFDLNSAIISNPNLANRINLTFQIDDINVIVTEKNIGNISNYSEETLKRDQLIVEAIKTSNPLLKKLPASDFIISNVEIGEFGINDILIKDVKFNLKIKNYNGTVNGKFNIRRENISSLITTKNLGKIYWIKTSDIIQKIKDKNGTNFNEDSVDFSKPSYTSIDLKAKEKSLNYYGQVKIIYETVFKKINDFDFKNAVNGNLTAESFDSKQDVPTMYQTPDDSTFELRYAIPDSYESLINAGKKNINFNLSTKAKKMSAKSAVSAAELKKYDKENISISYDFSQGNQNGEKSLRESSSIPVSFKSGFFCTSSTNIKFTSNFYYSISKTNANSIDYFVIKIKISSKLQDWSGCSSFQSSWSVVVNSIEVS
;
A
#
# COMPACT_ATOMS: atom_id res chain seq x y z
N MET A 1 99.62 -116.74 -38.61
CA MET A 1 99.03 -115.72 -37.71
C MET A 1 98.56 -114.51 -38.52
N LYS A 2 97.43 -114.66 -39.23
CA LYS A 2 96.91 -113.71 -40.22
C LYS A 2 95.44 -113.31 -39.99
N LYS A 3 94.93 -113.49 -38.76
CA LYS A 3 93.54 -113.19 -38.37
C LYS A 3 93.39 -112.28 -37.14
N LEU A 4 94.46 -111.66 -36.65
CA LEU A 4 94.40 -110.76 -35.48
C LEU A 4 94.75 -109.29 -35.78
N LEU A 5 95.05 -108.92 -37.02
CA LEU A 5 95.47 -107.55 -37.41
C LEU A 5 94.45 -106.80 -38.29
N ILE A 6 93.30 -107.42 -38.60
CA ILE A 6 92.24 -106.79 -39.42
C ILE A 6 91.01 -106.39 -38.55
N LEU A 7 90.92 -106.84 -37.30
CA LEU A 7 89.85 -106.44 -36.38
C LEU A 7 90.18 -105.22 -35.49
N GLY A 8 91.43 -104.73 -35.47
CA GLY A 8 91.84 -103.57 -34.66
C GLY A 8 91.79 -102.21 -35.39
N GLY A 9 91.69 -102.21 -36.73
CA GLY A 9 91.72 -100.98 -37.55
C GLY A 9 90.35 -100.43 -37.96
N VAL A 10 89.25 -101.11 -37.63
CA VAL A 10 87.89 -100.76 -38.07
C VAL A 10 87.05 -100.10 -36.97
N CYS A 11 87.51 -100.11 -35.70
CA CYS A 11 86.78 -99.49 -34.59
C CYS A 11 87.15 -98.02 -34.29
N THR A 12 88.16 -97.44 -34.95
CA THR A 12 88.56 -96.03 -34.73
C THR A 12 88.18 -95.07 -35.85
N ILE A 13 87.59 -95.55 -36.96
CA ILE A 13 87.13 -94.69 -38.07
C ILE A 13 85.59 -94.53 -38.06
N GLY A 14 84.85 -95.37 -37.31
CA GLY A 14 83.38 -95.30 -37.21
C GLY A 14 82.80 -94.27 -36.24
N PHE A 15 83.58 -93.78 -35.27
CA PHE A 15 83.08 -92.84 -34.24
C PHE A 15 83.35 -91.36 -34.53
N GLY A 16 84.28 -91.03 -35.45
CA GLY A 16 84.60 -89.64 -35.81
C GLY A 16 83.72 -89.02 -36.90
N ALA A 17 83.10 -89.83 -37.76
CA ALA A 17 82.38 -89.36 -38.96
C ALA A 17 80.90 -89.03 -38.74
N VAL A 18 80.29 -89.43 -37.60
CA VAL A 18 78.86 -89.21 -37.33
C VAL A 18 78.63 -88.13 -36.27
N LEU A 19 79.51 -87.98 -35.27
CA LEU A 19 79.29 -87.04 -34.17
C LEU A 19 79.62 -85.57 -34.48
N ALA A 20 80.55 -85.31 -35.40
CA ALA A 20 80.95 -83.95 -35.77
C ALA A 20 79.88 -83.19 -36.60
N PRO A 21 79.21 -83.80 -37.60
CA PRO A 21 78.10 -83.15 -38.29
C PRO A 21 76.88 -82.92 -37.39
N SER A 22 76.56 -83.88 -36.50
CA SER A 22 75.40 -83.76 -35.60
C SER A 22 75.59 -82.67 -34.54
N MET A 23 76.80 -82.46 -34.01
CA MET A 23 77.06 -81.34 -33.09
C MET A 23 77.03 -79.96 -33.78
N LEU A 24 77.36 -79.87 -35.08
CA LEU A 24 77.22 -78.65 -35.87
C LEU A 24 75.74 -78.31 -36.15
N VAL A 25 74.90 -79.32 -36.43
CA VAL A 25 73.45 -79.13 -36.58
C VAL A 25 72.79 -78.74 -35.25
N VAL A 26 73.17 -79.35 -34.13
CA VAL A 26 72.63 -79.01 -32.81
C VAL A 26 73.09 -77.62 -32.34
N LYS A 27 74.36 -77.23 -32.58
CA LYS A 27 74.82 -75.86 -32.30
C LYS A 27 74.16 -74.81 -33.21
N GLY A 28 73.84 -75.16 -34.46
CA GLY A 28 73.04 -74.31 -35.36
C GLY A 28 71.59 -74.15 -34.89
N PHE A 29 70.98 -75.23 -34.40
CA PHE A 29 69.61 -75.25 -33.88
C PHE A 29 69.47 -74.44 -32.58
N VAL A 30 70.41 -74.58 -31.64
CA VAL A 30 70.42 -73.83 -30.37
C VAL A 30 70.65 -72.32 -30.61
N ARG A 31 71.51 -71.94 -31.57
CA ARG A 31 71.69 -70.53 -31.94
C ARG A 31 70.47 -69.91 -32.62
N SER A 32 69.64 -70.70 -33.31
CA SER A 32 68.38 -70.22 -33.91
C SER A 32 67.27 -70.00 -32.87
N LEU A 33 67.32 -70.73 -31.76
CA LEU A 33 66.37 -70.59 -30.64
C LEU A 33 66.74 -69.42 -29.71
N GLU A 34 68.02 -69.08 -29.57
CA GLU A 34 68.48 -67.94 -28.76
C GLU A 34 68.18 -66.55 -29.38
N GLN A 35 67.82 -66.48 -30.67
CA GLN A 35 67.40 -65.23 -31.35
C GLN A 35 65.88 -64.99 -31.34
N TYR A 36 65.09 -65.88 -30.72
CA TYR A 36 63.65 -65.72 -30.63
C TYR A 36 63.26 -65.19 -29.25
N ASN A 37 63.15 -63.86 -29.14
CA ASN A 37 62.53 -63.20 -28.00
C ASN A 37 61.09 -62.85 -28.38
N PRO A 38 60.06 -63.60 -27.94
CA PRO A 38 58.68 -63.21 -28.18
C PRO A 38 58.37 -62.00 -27.28
N ASN A 39 58.16 -60.85 -27.91
CA ASN A 39 57.44 -59.74 -27.27
C ASN A 39 56.05 -60.27 -26.88
N VAL A 40 55.85 -60.53 -25.59
CA VAL A 40 54.56 -60.77 -24.99
C VAL A 40 53.97 -59.40 -24.70
N ASP A 41 53.12 -58.93 -25.60
CA ASP A 41 52.09 -57.91 -25.37
C ASP A 41 51.13 -57.96 -26.57
N GLU A 42 50.24 -58.95 -26.62
CA GLU A 42 49.04 -58.86 -27.47
C GLU A 42 47.87 -59.57 -26.76
N ASP A 43 46.92 -58.75 -26.34
CA ASP A 43 45.64 -59.08 -25.74
C ASP A 43 44.81 -59.94 -26.73
N GLU A 44 44.70 -61.24 -26.44
CA GLU A 44 43.92 -62.20 -27.24
C GLU A 44 42.40 -61.94 -27.11
N SER A 45 41.84 -61.02 -27.90
CA SER A 45 40.37 -60.93 -27.98
C SER A 45 39.79 -60.33 -29.28
N LYS A 46 40.33 -60.64 -30.47
CA LYS A 46 39.60 -60.42 -31.75
C LYS A 46 39.95 -61.47 -32.81
N LYS A 47 39.36 -62.67 -32.69
CA LYS A 47 39.54 -63.74 -33.70
C LYS A 47 38.61 -63.54 -34.90
N VAL A 48 39.20 -63.46 -36.09
CA VAL A 48 38.56 -63.82 -37.36
C VAL A 48 39.32 -65.04 -37.89
N GLY A 49 38.62 -66.16 -38.11
CA GLY A 49 39.17 -67.43 -38.59
C GLY A 49 39.26 -68.52 -37.51
N GLU A 50 38.54 -69.65 -37.69
CA GLU A 50 38.45 -70.73 -36.70
C GLU A 50 39.67 -71.69 -36.66
N ASP A 51 40.61 -71.63 -37.62
CA ASP A 51 41.73 -72.59 -37.70
C ASP A 51 43.10 -71.97 -37.36
N VAL A 52 43.26 -71.47 -36.13
CA VAL A 52 44.53 -70.87 -35.67
C VAL A 52 45.59 -71.92 -35.29
N LYS A 53 45.22 -73.18 -35.05
CA LYS A 53 46.15 -74.24 -34.57
C LYS A 53 47.20 -74.67 -35.61
N ASP A 54 46.95 -74.47 -36.91
CA ASP A 54 47.85 -74.89 -38.00
C ASP A 54 48.72 -73.74 -38.55
N SER A 55 48.64 -72.56 -37.95
CA SER A 55 49.39 -71.37 -38.33
C SER A 55 50.80 -71.39 -37.71
N ASN A 56 51.84 -70.96 -38.45
CA ASN A 56 53.25 -70.92 -38.03
C ASN A 56 54.01 -72.26 -37.97
N GLN A 57 53.62 -73.26 -38.77
CA GLN A 57 54.23 -74.61 -38.75
C GLN A 57 55.47 -74.76 -39.67
N GLY A 58 56.07 -73.65 -40.11
CA GLY A 58 57.21 -73.64 -41.04
C GLY A 58 58.60 -73.66 -40.42
N TYR A 59 59.63 -74.00 -41.21
CA TYR A 59 61.03 -73.82 -40.82
C TYR A 59 61.65 -72.50 -41.32
N GLN A 60 60.96 -71.78 -42.21
CA GLN A 60 61.42 -70.52 -42.80
C GLN A 60 60.52 -69.37 -42.38
N ASN A 61 61.13 -68.23 -42.05
CA ASN A 61 60.41 -67.00 -41.71
C ASN A 61 59.69 -66.44 -42.96
N ILE A 62 58.46 -65.95 -42.82
CA ILE A 62 57.65 -65.38 -43.91
C ILE A 62 58.35 -64.26 -44.70
N SER A 63 59.29 -63.54 -44.08
CA SER A 63 60.11 -62.51 -44.73
C SER A 63 60.93 -63.01 -45.94
N VAL A 64 61.28 -64.30 -46.01
CA VAL A 64 62.01 -64.86 -47.17
C VAL A 64 61.20 -64.82 -48.47
N LEU A 65 59.87 -64.63 -48.37
CA LEU A 65 58.96 -64.58 -49.51
C LEU A 65 58.99 -63.24 -50.27
N ASN A 66 59.69 -62.22 -49.75
CA ASN A 66 59.81 -60.88 -50.37
C ASN A 66 58.46 -60.31 -50.86
N LEU A 67 57.46 -60.36 -49.99
CA LEU A 67 56.09 -59.95 -50.30
C LEU A 67 55.99 -58.44 -50.49
N LYS A 68 55.21 -58.00 -51.48
CA LYS A 68 54.79 -56.60 -51.66
C LYS A 68 53.75 -56.26 -50.61
N SER A 69 54.08 -55.34 -49.70
CA SER A 69 53.20 -54.94 -48.59
C SER A 69 51.94 -54.20 -49.02
N ASN A 70 51.94 -53.47 -50.13
CA ASN A 70 50.77 -52.71 -50.57
C ASN A 70 49.91 -53.51 -51.57
N LEU A 71 48.67 -53.83 -51.18
CA LEU A 71 47.69 -54.55 -52.02
C LEU A 71 46.88 -53.62 -52.95
N GLY A 72 47.05 -52.31 -52.80
CA GLY A 72 46.29 -51.29 -53.53
C GLY A 72 44.84 -51.19 -53.07
N SER A 73 43.96 -50.78 -53.98
CA SER A 73 42.52 -50.66 -53.73
C SER A 73 41.84 -52.02 -53.65
N ILE A 74 41.00 -52.20 -52.64
CA ILE A 74 40.20 -53.40 -52.41
C ILE A 74 38.72 -53.01 -52.28
N SER A 75 37.86 -53.73 -53.00
CA SER A 75 36.40 -53.56 -52.94
C SER A 75 35.69 -54.70 -52.20
N ASP A 76 36.26 -55.90 -52.13
CA ASP A 76 35.71 -57.02 -51.35
C ASP A 76 36.67 -57.38 -50.22
N ILE A 77 36.21 -57.15 -49.00
CA ILE A 77 36.94 -57.42 -47.76
C ILE A 77 36.55 -58.76 -47.13
N SER A 78 35.85 -59.63 -47.87
CA SER A 78 35.66 -61.02 -47.48
C SER A 78 37.03 -61.72 -47.34
N GLU A 79 37.12 -62.74 -46.49
CA GLU A 79 38.36 -63.52 -46.32
C GLU A 79 38.85 -64.07 -47.68
N GLU A 80 37.94 -64.63 -48.48
CA GLU A 80 38.22 -65.12 -49.84
C GLU A 80 38.70 -64.00 -50.78
N GLY A 81 38.04 -62.83 -50.76
CA GLY A 81 38.41 -61.67 -51.56
C GLY A 81 39.78 -61.10 -51.22
N LEU A 82 40.10 -61.00 -49.92
CA LEU A 82 41.38 -60.54 -49.41
C LEU A 82 42.51 -61.52 -49.76
N ILE A 83 42.29 -62.82 -49.54
CA ILE A 83 43.27 -63.87 -49.88
C ILE A 83 43.54 -63.86 -51.39
N LYS A 84 42.49 -63.81 -52.21
CA LYS A 84 42.63 -63.74 -53.67
C LYS A 84 43.44 -62.51 -54.09
N ARG A 85 43.17 -61.35 -53.49
CA ARG A 85 43.92 -60.13 -53.77
C ARG A 85 45.39 -60.22 -53.35
N ILE A 86 45.68 -60.80 -52.19
CA ILE A 86 47.04 -61.07 -51.73
C ILE A 86 47.79 -61.93 -52.73
N GLN A 87 47.16 -62.99 -53.24
CA GLN A 87 47.74 -63.91 -54.22
C GLN A 87 47.92 -63.28 -55.61
N GLU A 88 47.01 -62.39 -56.03
CA GLU A 88 47.14 -61.61 -57.27
C GLU A 88 48.36 -60.67 -57.23
N VAL A 89 48.54 -59.94 -56.13
CA VAL A 89 49.65 -58.99 -55.96
C VAL A 89 50.97 -59.71 -55.69
N ASN A 90 50.91 -60.87 -55.05
CA ASN A 90 52.04 -61.72 -54.70
C ASN A 90 51.87 -63.13 -55.28
N PRO A 91 52.20 -63.35 -56.57
CA PRO A 91 52.03 -64.66 -57.23
C PRO A 91 52.75 -65.83 -56.55
N THR A 92 53.76 -65.55 -55.73
CA THR A 92 54.47 -66.54 -54.90
C THR A 92 53.58 -67.23 -53.86
N LEU A 93 52.40 -66.67 -53.56
CA LEU A 93 51.43 -67.20 -52.60
C LEU A 93 50.26 -67.96 -53.25
N LYS A 94 50.20 -68.09 -54.59
CA LYS A 94 49.03 -68.59 -55.34
C LYS A 94 48.56 -69.99 -54.93
N ASP A 95 49.50 -70.87 -54.54
CA ASP A 95 49.22 -72.25 -54.12
C ASP A 95 49.45 -72.45 -52.61
N LYS A 96 49.48 -71.36 -51.83
CA LYS A 96 49.70 -71.37 -50.38
C LYS A 96 48.40 -71.06 -49.65
N LYS A 97 48.13 -71.79 -48.57
CA LYS A 97 47.04 -71.47 -47.65
C LYS A 97 47.44 -70.26 -46.78
N ILE A 98 46.60 -69.22 -46.82
CA ILE A 98 46.79 -67.96 -46.08
C ILE A 98 45.77 -67.92 -44.94
N TYR A 99 46.23 -67.51 -43.76
CA TYR A 99 45.38 -67.35 -42.59
C TYR A 99 45.38 -65.87 -42.17
N ILE A 100 44.20 -65.26 -42.08
CA ILE A 100 44.06 -63.88 -41.60
C ILE A 100 44.15 -63.89 -40.06
N LYS A 101 44.98 -63.02 -39.49
CA LYS A 101 45.17 -62.88 -38.04
C LYS A 101 44.54 -61.63 -37.47
N ALA A 102 44.60 -60.53 -38.20
CA ALA A 102 43.94 -59.28 -37.82
C ALA A 102 43.56 -58.49 -39.06
N LEU A 103 42.48 -57.72 -38.98
CA LEU A 103 41.96 -56.92 -40.07
C LEU A 103 41.48 -55.56 -39.56
N THR A 104 41.91 -54.49 -40.23
CA THR A 104 41.48 -53.11 -40.03
C THR A 104 41.11 -52.51 -41.38
N LEU A 105 40.58 -51.28 -41.45
CA LEU A 105 40.25 -50.65 -42.74
C LEU A 105 41.44 -50.40 -43.67
N LYS A 106 42.67 -50.42 -43.13
CA LYS A 106 43.88 -50.02 -43.86
C LYS A 106 44.94 -51.13 -43.90
N LYS A 107 44.81 -52.15 -43.02
CA LYS A 107 45.83 -53.19 -42.83
C LYS A 107 45.22 -54.56 -42.59
N ILE A 108 45.86 -55.58 -43.15
CA ILE A 108 45.58 -56.99 -42.88
C ILE A 108 46.86 -57.69 -42.44
N LYS A 109 46.82 -58.33 -41.27
CA LYS A 109 47.90 -59.17 -40.74
C LYS A 109 47.59 -60.62 -41.10
N ILE A 110 48.54 -61.32 -41.70
CA ILE A 110 48.38 -62.73 -42.09
C ILE A 110 49.51 -63.61 -41.57
N THR A 111 49.28 -64.92 -41.63
CA THR A 111 50.32 -65.96 -41.64
C THR A 111 50.11 -66.87 -42.86
N VAL A 112 51.18 -67.54 -43.30
CA VAL A 112 51.15 -68.45 -44.45
C VAL A 112 51.51 -69.85 -43.99
N GLU A 113 50.79 -70.86 -44.48
CA GLU A 113 51.06 -72.27 -44.20
C GLU A 113 52.50 -72.65 -44.56
N ASN A 114 53.16 -73.43 -43.69
CA ASN A 114 54.57 -73.83 -43.80
C ASN A 114 55.61 -72.69 -43.68
N TYR A 115 55.22 -71.50 -43.19
CA TYR A 115 56.13 -70.41 -42.82
C TYR A 115 55.93 -70.01 -41.35
N THR A 116 56.93 -69.33 -40.75
CA THR A 116 56.85 -68.74 -39.40
C THR A 116 56.81 -67.21 -39.45
N GLY A 117 56.10 -66.58 -38.51
CA GLY A 117 55.99 -65.13 -38.40
C GLY A 117 54.77 -64.56 -39.14
N THR A 118 54.43 -63.31 -38.85
CA THR A 118 53.31 -62.58 -39.45
C THR A 118 53.80 -61.60 -40.51
N PHE A 119 52.93 -61.26 -41.45
CA PHE A 119 53.17 -60.19 -42.41
C PHE A 119 51.96 -59.28 -42.49
N ASP A 120 52.21 -57.97 -42.43
CA ASP A 120 51.19 -56.94 -42.53
C ASP A 120 51.15 -56.42 -43.97
N PHE A 121 49.97 -56.46 -44.58
CA PHE A 121 49.71 -55.76 -45.83
C PHE A 121 48.91 -54.49 -45.59
N ASP A 122 49.32 -53.42 -46.26
CA ASP A 122 48.57 -52.19 -46.38
C ASP A 122 47.60 -52.30 -47.57
N PHE A 123 46.38 -51.82 -47.40
CA PHE A 123 45.40 -51.71 -48.46
C PHE A 123 44.50 -50.51 -48.27
N LYS A 124 43.73 -50.18 -49.31
CA LYS A 124 42.76 -49.10 -49.28
C LYS A 124 41.38 -49.62 -49.66
N ILE A 125 40.40 -49.47 -48.78
CA ILE A 125 39.00 -49.77 -49.10
C ILE A 125 38.45 -48.63 -49.95
N THR A 126 37.87 -48.95 -51.10
CA THR A 126 37.32 -47.94 -52.02
C THR A 126 35.79 -47.97 -52.12
N SER A 127 35.13 -48.96 -51.50
CA SER A 127 33.67 -49.09 -51.56
C SER A 127 33.01 -49.31 -50.20
N LEU A 128 32.07 -48.43 -49.84
CA LEU A 128 31.17 -48.63 -48.69
C LEU A 128 30.19 -49.80 -48.94
N ASN A 129 29.72 -49.99 -50.18
CA ASN A 129 28.89 -51.14 -50.53
C ASN A 129 29.62 -52.48 -50.37
N GLY A 130 30.93 -52.50 -50.61
CA GLY A 130 31.77 -53.67 -50.38
C GLY A 130 32.02 -53.96 -48.90
N LEU A 131 32.10 -52.90 -48.09
CA LEU A 131 32.30 -52.94 -46.65
C LEU A 131 31.04 -53.36 -45.89
N ILE A 132 29.87 -52.80 -46.26
CA ILE A 132 28.59 -52.99 -45.59
C ILE A 132 27.61 -53.65 -46.57
N LYS A 133 27.49 -54.98 -46.48
CA LYS A 133 26.64 -55.78 -47.36
C LYS A 133 25.17 -55.74 -46.93
N ASN A 134 24.91 -55.87 -45.62
CA ASN A 134 23.58 -55.74 -45.07
C ASN A 134 23.26 -54.27 -44.75
N LYS A 135 22.29 -53.72 -45.48
CA LYS A 135 21.88 -52.30 -45.42
C LYS A 135 20.62 -52.08 -44.58
N GLU A 136 19.90 -53.15 -44.26
CA GLU A 136 18.68 -53.11 -43.46
C GLU A 136 19.05 -53.36 -42.00
N LEU A 137 19.19 -52.27 -41.22
CA LEU A 137 19.61 -52.34 -39.82
C LEU A 137 18.51 -52.88 -38.90
N GLY A 138 17.28 -52.96 -39.40
CA GLY A 138 16.10 -53.32 -38.63
C GLY A 138 15.83 -52.30 -37.52
N LYS A 139 15.40 -52.79 -36.37
CA LYS A 139 15.06 -51.97 -35.21
C LYS A 139 16.33 -51.49 -34.50
N ILE A 140 16.43 -50.18 -34.28
CA ILE A 140 17.50 -49.59 -33.46
C ILE A 140 16.91 -48.87 -32.25
N LYS A 141 17.61 -48.97 -31.12
CA LYS A 141 17.18 -48.36 -29.85
C LYS A 141 17.32 -46.84 -29.87
N ASN A 142 18.35 -46.32 -30.52
CA ASN A 142 18.58 -44.88 -30.64
C ASN A 142 19.43 -44.57 -31.89
N ILE A 143 19.44 -43.31 -32.27
CA ILE A 143 20.15 -42.83 -33.47
C ILE A 143 21.59 -42.37 -33.22
N LYS A 144 22.20 -42.73 -32.06
CA LYS A 144 23.62 -42.43 -31.83
C LYS A 144 24.48 -43.17 -32.83
N SER A 145 25.51 -42.50 -33.34
CA SER A 145 26.47 -43.11 -34.25
C SER A 145 27.03 -44.42 -33.69
N THR A 146 27.36 -44.50 -32.40
CA THR A 146 27.87 -45.74 -31.77
C THR A 146 26.88 -46.90 -31.86
N THR A 147 25.61 -46.69 -31.53
CA THR A 147 24.56 -47.71 -31.63
C THR A 147 24.33 -48.14 -33.07
N ILE A 148 24.37 -47.19 -34.02
CA ILE A 148 24.24 -47.52 -35.44
C ILE A 148 25.45 -48.33 -35.92
N ILE A 149 26.68 -47.94 -35.56
CA ILE A 149 27.91 -48.66 -35.93
C ILE A 149 27.93 -50.07 -35.32
N GLU A 150 27.54 -50.22 -34.06
CA GLU A 150 27.40 -51.54 -33.43
C GLU A 150 26.39 -52.42 -34.18
N LYS A 151 25.26 -51.84 -34.60
CA LYS A 151 24.25 -52.58 -35.38
C LYS A 151 24.76 -52.97 -36.77
N ILE A 152 25.51 -52.09 -37.43
CA ILE A 152 26.19 -52.40 -38.70
C ILE A 152 27.15 -53.58 -38.51
N LYS A 153 27.95 -53.57 -37.44
CA LYS A 153 28.90 -54.66 -37.12
C LYS A 153 28.21 -55.98 -36.80
N GLU A 154 27.11 -55.95 -36.05
CA GLU A 154 26.28 -57.11 -35.73
C GLU A 154 25.78 -57.80 -37.01
N LEU A 155 25.30 -57.01 -37.98
CA LEU A 155 24.71 -57.51 -39.22
C LEU A 155 25.72 -57.82 -40.33
N ASN A 156 26.98 -57.41 -40.14
CA ASN A 156 28.07 -57.61 -41.10
C ASN A 156 29.27 -58.23 -40.36
N PRO A 157 29.26 -59.56 -40.09
CA PRO A 157 30.26 -60.21 -39.21
C PRO A 157 31.71 -60.05 -39.71
N ASN A 158 31.91 -59.91 -41.02
CA ASN A 158 33.24 -59.70 -41.63
C ASN A 158 33.94 -58.41 -41.13
N ILE A 159 33.17 -57.45 -40.60
CA ILE A 159 33.69 -56.17 -40.07
C ILE A 159 33.49 -56.03 -38.55
N ALA A 160 33.01 -57.06 -37.86
CA ALA A 160 32.68 -56.99 -36.43
C ALA A 160 33.87 -56.60 -35.54
N GLY A 161 35.08 -57.05 -35.90
CA GLY A 161 36.32 -56.72 -35.17
C GLY A 161 36.94 -55.37 -35.53
N MET A 162 36.49 -54.72 -36.61
CA MET A 162 37.08 -53.48 -37.12
C MET A 162 36.61 -52.28 -36.32
N ASP A 163 37.50 -51.30 -36.11
CA ASP A 163 37.11 -49.96 -35.73
C ASP A 163 37.21 -49.04 -36.95
N PHE A 164 36.10 -48.39 -37.28
CA PHE A 164 35.97 -47.55 -38.45
C PHE A 164 35.12 -46.30 -38.18
N ILE A 165 34.83 -46.00 -36.91
CA ILE A 165 33.92 -44.90 -36.54
C ILE A 165 34.45 -43.53 -36.99
N ASN A 166 35.77 -43.36 -37.06
CA ASN A 166 36.42 -42.11 -37.47
C ASN A 166 36.70 -42.04 -38.98
N ASP A 167 36.53 -43.14 -39.71
CA ASP A 167 36.79 -43.20 -41.16
C ASP A 167 35.51 -42.96 -41.98
N ILE A 168 34.34 -42.92 -41.34
CA ILE A 168 33.03 -42.67 -41.97
C ILE A 168 32.32 -41.49 -41.32
N ASP A 169 31.61 -40.72 -42.13
CA ASP A 169 30.64 -39.72 -41.69
C ASP A 169 29.24 -40.35 -41.75
N LEU A 170 28.51 -40.27 -40.63
CA LEU A 170 27.14 -40.76 -40.50
C LEU A 170 26.18 -39.59 -40.38
N LYS A 171 25.12 -39.60 -41.21
CA LYS A 171 24.05 -38.61 -41.18
C LYS A 171 22.68 -39.26 -41.21
N VAL A 172 21.93 -39.14 -40.12
CA VAL A 172 20.51 -39.51 -40.09
C VAL A 172 19.74 -38.53 -40.98
N SER A 173 19.04 -39.05 -41.99
CA SER A 173 18.39 -38.23 -43.03
C SER A 173 16.87 -38.21 -42.90
N SER A 174 16.29 -39.25 -42.27
CA SER A 174 14.88 -39.34 -41.92
C SER A 174 14.69 -40.30 -40.74
N LEU A 175 13.44 -40.54 -40.34
CA LEU A 175 13.08 -41.53 -39.32
C LEU A 175 13.37 -42.99 -39.70
N ASN A 176 13.71 -43.26 -40.96
CA ASN A 176 13.94 -44.59 -41.50
C ASN A 176 15.19 -44.71 -42.39
N GLU A 177 15.94 -43.62 -42.57
CA GLU A 177 17.09 -43.55 -43.48
C GLU A 177 18.31 -42.92 -42.80
N ILE A 178 19.45 -43.61 -42.92
CA ILE A 178 20.77 -43.12 -42.55
C ILE A 178 21.64 -43.08 -43.80
N LYS A 179 22.35 -41.98 -43.99
CA LYS A 179 23.34 -41.82 -45.04
C LYS A 179 24.73 -41.97 -44.45
N LEU A 180 25.54 -42.78 -45.11
CA LEU A 180 26.92 -43.03 -44.76
C LEU A 180 27.82 -42.58 -45.90
N THR A 181 28.84 -41.79 -45.57
CA THR A 181 29.87 -41.34 -46.51
C THR A 181 31.25 -41.56 -45.90
N TRP A 182 32.29 -41.55 -46.72
CA TRP A 182 33.66 -41.50 -46.21
C TRP A 182 33.95 -40.17 -45.51
N ALA A 183 34.68 -40.20 -44.39
CA ALA A 183 35.05 -38.98 -43.66
C ALA A 183 35.91 -38.04 -44.53
N LYS A 184 35.72 -36.72 -44.43
CA LYS A 184 36.35 -35.70 -45.32
C LYS A 184 37.87 -35.81 -45.53
N GLU A 185 38.61 -36.43 -44.62
CA GLU A 185 40.07 -36.63 -44.74
C GLU A 185 40.45 -37.82 -45.65
N THR A 186 39.48 -38.62 -46.10
CA THR A 186 39.67 -39.83 -46.93
C THR A 186 39.22 -39.66 -48.40
N LYS A 187 38.97 -38.42 -48.84
CA LYS A 187 38.45 -37.97 -50.16
C LYS A 187 39.00 -38.68 -51.40
N GLU A 188 38.50 -39.87 -51.72
CA GLU A 188 38.69 -40.46 -53.05
C GLU A 188 37.41 -40.99 -53.71
N SER A 189 36.27 -41.07 -53.01
CA SER A 189 34.97 -41.31 -53.66
C SER A 189 33.85 -40.47 -53.04
N GLN A 190 32.90 -40.01 -53.87
CA GLN A 190 31.63 -39.43 -53.43
C GLN A 190 30.58 -40.51 -53.13
N GLU A 191 31.01 -41.74 -52.81
CA GLU A 191 30.07 -42.82 -52.58
C GLU A 191 29.27 -42.55 -51.30
N GLU A 192 27.97 -42.47 -51.48
CA GLU A 192 26.98 -42.37 -50.42
C GLU A 192 26.27 -43.72 -50.34
N LEU A 193 26.31 -44.34 -49.16
CA LEU A 193 25.56 -45.54 -48.86
C LEU A 193 24.33 -45.18 -48.04
N THR A 194 23.16 -45.60 -48.51
CA THR A 194 21.91 -45.48 -47.77
C THR A 194 21.64 -46.76 -46.99
N LEU A 195 21.43 -46.62 -45.69
CA LEU A 195 21.02 -47.66 -44.76
C LEU A 195 19.58 -47.41 -44.32
N THR A 196 18.78 -48.46 -44.24
CA THR A 196 17.40 -48.38 -43.75
C THR A 196 17.31 -48.88 -42.32
N TYR A 197 16.46 -48.26 -41.51
CA TYR A 197 16.25 -48.64 -40.12
C TYR A 197 14.82 -48.34 -39.67
N GLU A 198 14.46 -48.87 -38.51
CA GLU A 198 13.21 -48.56 -37.81
C GLU A 198 13.56 -48.02 -36.41
N SER A 199 13.29 -46.72 -36.16
CA SER A 199 13.35 -46.20 -34.80
C SER A 199 12.18 -46.76 -33.99
N ILE A 200 12.44 -47.26 -32.79
CA ILE A 200 11.40 -47.87 -31.94
C ILE A 200 10.77 -46.88 -30.96
N SER A 201 11.35 -45.70 -30.74
CA SER A 201 10.89 -44.72 -29.75
C SER A 201 11.30 -43.27 -30.05
N LEU A 202 10.60 -42.33 -29.42
CA LEU A 202 10.99 -40.91 -29.42
C LEU A 202 12.22 -40.64 -28.54
N ASP A 203 12.40 -41.36 -27.42
CA ASP A 203 13.62 -41.28 -26.60
C ASP A 203 14.87 -41.68 -27.39
N GLY A 204 14.71 -42.60 -28.34
CA GLY A 204 15.77 -43.00 -29.28
C GLY A 204 16.16 -41.90 -30.28
N ILE A 205 15.30 -40.90 -30.48
CA ILE A 205 15.50 -39.75 -31.38
C ILE A 205 15.95 -38.52 -30.56
N PHE A 206 15.28 -38.25 -29.45
CA PHE A 206 15.56 -37.12 -28.56
C PHE A 206 16.17 -37.65 -27.25
N MET A 207 17.50 -37.73 -27.23
CA MET A 207 18.25 -38.29 -26.11
C MET A 207 18.42 -37.30 -24.96
N ASN A 208 18.31 -36.00 -25.24
CA ASN A 208 18.24 -34.92 -24.26
C ASN A 208 16.83 -34.34 -24.26
N THR A 209 16.15 -34.36 -23.12
CA THR A 209 14.77 -33.88 -22.96
C THR A 209 14.66 -32.63 -22.08
N ASP A 210 15.75 -32.23 -21.44
CA ASP A 210 15.83 -30.98 -20.67
C ASP A 210 16.17 -29.80 -21.60
N LEU A 211 15.20 -28.91 -21.78
CA LEU A 211 15.30 -27.72 -22.62
C LEU A 211 15.93 -26.52 -21.87
N GLY A 212 16.14 -26.64 -20.56
CA GLY A 212 16.71 -25.60 -19.70
C GLY A 212 15.72 -24.51 -19.28
N VAL A 213 16.27 -23.34 -18.94
CA VAL A 213 15.49 -22.18 -18.44
C VAL A 213 14.86 -21.40 -19.60
N THR A 214 13.61 -20.97 -19.45
CA THR A 214 12.88 -20.25 -20.49
C THR A 214 11.87 -19.23 -19.97
N ASN A 215 11.53 -18.27 -20.84
CA ASN A 215 10.39 -17.37 -20.69
C ASN A 215 9.35 -17.56 -21.81
N ASP A 216 9.53 -18.58 -22.65
CA ASP A 216 8.65 -18.96 -23.74
C ASP A 216 8.40 -20.47 -23.69
N ILE A 217 7.14 -20.87 -23.65
CA ILE A 217 6.69 -22.27 -23.61
C ILE A 217 5.80 -22.61 -24.81
N SER A 218 5.88 -21.79 -25.86
CA SER A 218 5.17 -22.03 -27.11
C SER A 218 5.69 -23.29 -27.80
N SER A 219 4.82 -23.95 -28.58
CA SER A 219 5.20 -25.12 -29.38
C SER A 219 6.40 -24.84 -30.28
N SER A 220 6.52 -23.61 -30.81
CA SER A 220 7.65 -23.20 -31.66
C SER A 220 8.96 -23.10 -30.89
N TRP A 221 8.94 -22.57 -29.66
CA TRP A 221 10.14 -22.54 -28.83
C TRP A 221 10.58 -23.95 -28.46
N ILE A 222 9.63 -24.77 -27.99
CA ILE A 222 9.89 -26.18 -27.62
C ILE A 222 10.47 -26.96 -28.79
N SER A 223 9.87 -26.86 -29.99
CA SER A 223 10.34 -27.55 -31.19
C SER A 223 11.74 -27.13 -31.60
N ASN A 224 12.05 -25.83 -31.53
CA ASN A 224 13.38 -25.34 -31.89
C ASN A 224 14.42 -25.77 -30.86
N LYS A 225 14.08 -25.68 -29.57
CA LYS A 225 15.03 -25.99 -28.49
C LYS A 225 15.37 -27.48 -28.42
N ILE A 226 14.38 -28.36 -28.58
CA ILE A 226 14.63 -29.82 -28.57
C ILE A 226 15.54 -30.25 -29.73
N LEU A 227 15.45 -29.59 -30.89
CA LEU A 227 16.34 -29.84 -32.04
C LEU A 227 17.75 -29.27 -31.82
N GLU A 228 17.86 -28.10 -31.18
CA GLU A 228 19.15 -27.49 -30.84
C GLU A 228 20.01 -28.40 -29.95
N ILE A 229 19.38 -29.04 -28.95
CA ILE A 229 20.07 -29.91 -27.98
C ILE A 229 20.24 -31.37 -28.45
N ASN A 230 19.54 -31.77 -29.53
CA ASN A 230 19.64 -33.09 -30.17
C ASN A 230 20.03 -32.93 -31.66
N LYS A 231 21.30 -32.62 -31.93
CA LYS A 231 21.79 -32.26 -33.27
C LYS A 231 21.59 -33.35 -34.31
N GLU A 232 21.62 -34.61 -33.88
CA GLU A 232 21.38 -35.82 -34.68
C GLU A 232 19.96 -35.84 -35.27
N SER A 233 19.02 -35.16 -34.61
CA SER A 233 17.61 -35.07 -35.00
C SER A 233 17.28 -33.87 -35.88
N SER A 234 18.30 -33.14 -36.34
CA SER A 234 18.15 -31.94 -37.18
C SER A 234 17.37 -32.17 -38.49
N PHE A 235 17.28 -33.41 -38.98
CA PHE A 235 16.46 -33.76 -40.16
C PHE A 235 14.96 -33.49 -39.96
N LEU A 236 14.48 -33.43 -38.71
CA LEU A 236 13.09 -33.09 -38.36
C LEU A 236 12.76 -31.60 -38.55
N SER A 237 13.73 -30.76 -38.93
CA SER A 237 13.49 -29.37 -39.33
C SER A 237 12.90 -29.21 -40.74
N SER A 238 12.74 -30.30 -41.49
CA SER A 238 12.15 -30.27 -42.83
C SER A 238 10.65 -29.96 -42.80
N GLN A 239 10.11 -29.41 -43.90
CA GLN A 239 8.68 -29.05 -44.00
C GLN A 239 7.71 -30.24 -43.84
N GLN A 240 8.20 -31.48 -43.98
CA GLN A 240 7.38 -32.68 -43.86
C GLN A 240 7.15 -33.09 -42.40
N TYR A 241 8.06 -32.70 -41.50
CA TYR A 241 7.98 -33.02 -40.07
C TYR A 241 7.47 -31.83 -39.26
N GLN A 242 6.70 -32.11 -38.22
CA GLN A 242 6.29 -31.12 -37.24
C GLN A 242 6.39 -31.72 -35.84
N ILE A 243 7.08 -31.01 -34.94
CA ILE A 243 7.07 -31.31 -33.51
C ILE A 243 5.93 -30.51 -32.90
N ILE A 244 5.00 -31.22 -32.26
CA ILE A 244 3.81 -30.61 -31.66
C ILE A 244 3.74 -30.98 -30.18
N ILE A 245 3.07 -30.12 -29.40
CA ILE A 245 2.59 -30.50 -28.07
C ILE A 245 1.39 -31.42 -28.26
N SER A 246 1.50 -32.68 -27.84
CA SER A 246 0.52 -33.74 -28.11
C SER A 246 -0.79 -33.51 -27.36
N ASP A 247 -0.70 -32.90 -26.18
CA ASP A 247 -1.83 -32.62 -25.31
C ASP A 247 -1.55 -31.33 -24.53
N THR A 248 -2.15 -30.22 -24.98
CA THR A 248 -1.98 -28.91 -24.35
C THR A 248 -2.57 -28.85 -22.94
N SER A 249 -3.48 -29.76 -22.57
CA SER A 249 -4.05 -29.82 -21.22
C SER A 249 -3.07 -30.40 -20.18
N LYS A 250 -2.08 -31.16 -20.64
CA LYS A 250 -1.01 -31.75 -19.83
C LYS A 250 0.25 -30.89 -19.78
N GLN A 251 0.24 -29.74 -20.42
CA GLN A 251 1.36 -28.81 -20.34
C GLN A 251 1.40 -28.15 -18.96
N THR A 252 2.55 -28.23 -18.29
CA THR A 252 2.80 -27.59 -16.99
C THR A 252 3.88 -26.51 -17.15
N PRO A 253 4.12 -25.70 -16.10
CA PRO A 253 5.26 -24.78 -16.06
C PRO A 253 6.64 -25.45 -16.14
N GLU A 254 6.71 -26.77 -15.89
CA GLU A 254 7.96 -27.52 -15.81
C GLU A 254 8.13 -28.56 -16.93
N ASN A 255 7.05 -28.91 -17.65
CA ASN A 255 7.12 -29.90 -18.72
C ASN A 255 6.01 -29.78 -19.75
N ALA A 256 6.26 -30.37 -20.92
CA ALA A 256 5.27 -30.59 -21.97
C ALA A 256 5.43 -32.00 -22.54
N VAL A 257 4.35 -32.55 -23.08
CA VAL A 257 4.37 -33.82 -23.82
C VAL A 257 4.36 -33.51 -25.32
N ILE A 258 5.37 -33.98 -26.04
CA ILE A 258 5.53 -33.75 -27.48
C ILE A 258 5.36 -35.02 -28.31
N SER A 259 4.95 -34.84 -29.57
CA SER A 259 4.86 -35.87 -30.59
C SER A 259 5.41 -35.35 -31.92
N ILE A 260 5.79 -36.27 -32.80
CA ILE A 260 6.20 -35.95 -34.17
C ILE A 260 5.03 -36.26 -35.10
N LYS A 261 4.73 -35.31 -36.01
CA LYS A 261 3.92 -35.55 -37.19
C LYS A 261 4.81 -35.64 -38.43
N TYR A 262 4.47 -36.55 -39.33
CA TYR A 262 5.00 -36.62 -40.69
C TYR A 262 3.83 -36.46 -41.66
N ASN A 263 3.89 -35.51 -42.59
CA ASN A 263 2.80 -35.19 -43.52
C ASN A 263 1.43 -35.06 -42.81
N ASN A 264 1.41 -34.32 -41.70
CA ASN A 264 0.26 -34.09 -40.80
C ASN A 264 -0.29 -35.31 -40.04
N GLN A 265 0.31 -36.49 -40.15
CA GLN A 265 -0.09 -37.69 -39.39
C GLN A 265 0.89 -37.95 -38.24
N ILE A 266 0.38 -38.35 -37.06
CA ILE A 266 1.22 -38.73 -35.92
C ILE A 266 2.03 -39.95 -36.29
N VAL A 267 3.35 -39.89 -36.07
CA VAL A 267 4.23 -41.03 -36.27
C VAL A 267 4.00 -42.04 -35.15
N ASN A 268 3.81 -43.30 -35.53
CA ASN A 268 3.65 -44.40 -34.59
C ASN A 268 4.99 -45.09 -34.33
N PHE A 269 5.40 -45.13 -33.07
CA PHE A 269 6.57 -45.86 -32.61
C PHE A 269 6.13 -47.03 -31.73
N GLN A 270 6.95 -48.08 -31.66
CA GLN A 270 6.65 -49.28 -30.88
C GLN A 270 6.55 -48.99 -29.38
N GLU A 271 7.44 -48.15 -28.84
CA GLU A 271 7.50 -47.83 -27.41
C GLU A 271 6.67 -46.59 -27.03
N GLY A 272 5.91 -46.03 -27.99
CA GLY A 272 4.98 -44.93 -27.75
C GLY A 272 5.29 -43.65 -28.55
N ASN A 273 4.23 -42.86 -28.80
CA ASN A 273 4.26 -41.74 -29.73
C ASN A 273 4.42 -40.38 -29.04
N ALA A 274 4.67 -40.38 -27.75
CA ALA A 274 4.69 -39.19 -26.90
C ALA A 274 5.93 -39.19 -26.03
N LEU A 275 6.56 -38.03 -25.91
CA LEU A 275 7.77 -37.83 -25.12
C LEU A 275 7.59 -36.64 -24.19
N MET A 276 7.94 -36.80 -22.92
CA MET A 276 7.97 -35.69 -21.99
C MET A 276 9.28 -34.92 -22.14
N VAL A 277 9.18 -33.61 -22.36
CA VAL A 277 10.30 -32.67 -22.31
C VAL A 277 10.15 -31.79 -21.07
N THR A 278 11.27 -31.48 -20.43
CA THR A 278 11.30 -30.66 -19.22
C THR A 278 11.91 -29.30 -19.51
N TYR A 279 11.46 -28.28 -18.79
CA TYR A 279 11.99 -26.93 -18.84
C TYR A 279 11.76 -26.24 -17.50
N ASN A 280 12.41 -25.10 -17.27
CA ASN A 280 12.19 -24.30 -16.07
C ASN A 280 11.76 -22.89 -16.46
N VAL A 281 10.49 -22.55 -16.21
CA VAL A 281 9.97 -21.21 -16.47
C VAL A 281 10.48 -20.22 -15.43
N SER A 282 11.20 -19.19 -15.87
CA SER A 282 11.77 -18.17 -14.98
C SER A 282 10.92 -16.90 -14.85
N ASP A 283 9.87 -16.73 -15.64
CA ASP A 283 9.08 -15.49 -15.71
C ASP A 283 7.58 -15.77 -15.66
N ILE A 284 6.86 -15.05 -14.80
CA ILE A 284 5.40 -15.17 -14.66
C ILE A 284 4.65 -14.79 -15.96
N ALA A 285 5.23 -13.95 -16.81
CA ALA A 285 4.68 -13.57 -18.11
C ALA A 285 4.58 -14.74 -19.09
N ALA A 286 5.38 -15.80 -18.89
CA ALA A 286 5.28 -17.03 -19.66
C ALA A 286 4.02 -17.82 -19.29
N LEU A 287 3.56 -17.71 -18.03
CA LEU A 287 2.45 -18.49 -17.47
C LEU A 287 1.12 -17.75 -17.51
N ILE A 288 1.11 -16.42 -17.37
CA ILE A 288 -0.09 -15.58 -17.41
C ILE A 288 -0.17 -14.85 -18.74
N LYS A 289 -1.03 -15.35 -19.64
CA LYS A 289 -1.29 -14.74 -20.97
C LYS A 289 -2.60 -13.96 -21.00
N ASN A 290 -3.61 -14.42 -20.26
CA ASN A 290 -4.90 -13.76 -20.13
C ASN A 290 -4.90 -12.85 -18.90
N THR A 291 -4.79 -11.54 -19.14
CA THR A 291 -4.67 -10.52 -18.09
C THR A 291 -5.98 -9.80 -17.77
N ASN A 292 -6.99 -9.89 -18.65
CA ASN A 292 -8.33 -9.37 -18.40
C ASN A 292 -9.17 -10.43 -17.69
N LEU A 293 -9.55 -10.17 -16.44
CA LEU A 293 -10.30 -11.10 -15.60
C LEU A 293 -11.83 -11.01 -15.78
N GLY A 294 -12.30 -10.04 -16.58
CA GLY A 294 -13.72 -9.76 -16.75
C GLY A 294 -14.34 -9.04 -15.56
N ILE A 295 -15.59 -9.37 -15.25
CA ILE A 295 -16.34 -8.76 -14.14
C ILE A 295 -16.10 -9.58 -12.87
N LEU A 296 -15.74 -8.90 -11.77
CA LEU A 296 -15.59 -9.53 -10.45
C LEU A 296 -16.77 -9.16 -9.55
N ASN A 297 -17.29 -10.16 -8.82
CA ASN A 297 -18.36 -10.02 -7.85
C ASN A 297 -17.87 -9.81 -6.40
N LYS A 298 -16.55 -9.85 -6.19
CA LYS A 298 -15.88 -9.63 -4.92
C LYS A 298 -14.46 -9.15 -5.19
N LEU A 299 -14.00 -8.15 -4.43
CA LEU A 299 -12.69 -7.56 -4.59
C LEU A 299 -11.77 -7.97 -3.44
N ASP A 300 -11.19 -9.16 -3.55
CA ASP A 300 -10.18 -9.67 -2.63
C ASP A 300 -9.13 -10.53 -3.36
N LYS A 301 -8.04 -10.86 -2.65
CA LYS A 301 -6.90 -11.60 -3.23
C LYS A 301 -7.30 -13.00 -3.70
N GLU A 302 -8.18 -13.67 -2.96
CA GLU A 302 -8.59 -15.05 -3.25
C GLU A 302 -9.43 -15.13 -4.53
N THR A 303 -10.36 -14.18 -4.70
CA THR A 303 -11.22 -14.07 -5.88
C THR A 303 -10.41 -13.75 -7.12
N ILE A 304 -9.50 -12.77 -7.02
CA ILE A 304 -8.60 -12.40 -8.13
C ILE A 304 -7.71 -13.59 -8.51
N LEU A 305 -7.07 -14.25 -7.53
CA LEU A 305 -6.20 -15.40 -7.81
C LEU A 305 -6.97 -16.57 -8.44
N SER A 306 -8.18 -16.84 -7.94
CA SER A 306 -9.04 -17.89 -8.50
C SER A 306 -9.39 -17.60 -9.96
N LYS A 307 -9.70 -16.35 -10.30
CA LYS A 307 -9.99 -15.96 -11.68
C LYS A 307 -8.76 -16.01 -12.59
N VAL A 308 -7.58 -15.64 -12.09
CA VAL A 308 -6.31 -15.79 -12.82
C VAL A 308 -6.04 -17.25 -13.15
N LYS A 309 -6.24 -18.17 -12.18
CA LYS A 309 -6.07 -19.62 -12.37
C LYS A 309 -7.04 -20.18 -13.41
N GLU A 310 -8.30 -19.77 -13.35
CA GLU A 310 -9.34 -20.17 -14.32
C GLU A 310 -8.94 -19.80 -15.75
N LEU A 311 -8.45 -18.56 -15.96
CA LEU A 311 -8.10 -18.04 -17.28
C LEU A 311 -6.70 -18.47 -17.76
N ASN A 312 -5.85 -18.97 -16.87
CA ASN A 312 -4.48 -19.37 -17.19
C ASN A 312 -4.17 -20.77 -16.61
N PRO A 313 -4.64 -21.85 -17.26
CA PRO A 313 -4.55 -23.21 -16.72
C PRO A 313 -3.12 -23.69 -16.42
N ILE A 314 -2.13 -23.28 -17.23
CA ILE A 314 -0.72 -23.63 -17.01
C ILE A 314 -0.22 -22.97 -15.71
N PHE A 315 -0.56 -21.70 -15.47
CA PHE A 315 -0.24 -21.02 -14.21
C PHE A 315 -0.93 -21.67 -13.01
N ALA A 316 -2.16 -22.18 -13.18
CA ALA A 316 -2.87 -22.86 -12.11
C ALA A 316 -2.19 -24.16 -11.64
N GLN A 317 -1.42 -24.81 -12.53
CA GLN A 317 -0.65 -26.01 -12.23
C GLN A 317 0.73 -25.71 -11.61
N TYR A 318 1.12 -24.43 -11.51
CA TYR A 318 2.39 -24.07 -10.89
C TYR A 318 2.38 -24.41 -9.40
N SER A 319 3.37 -25.19 -8.97
CA SER A 319 3.47 -25.71 -7.59
C SER A 319 3.44 -24.61 -6.51
N GLN A 320 3.97 -23.41 -6.84
CA GLN A 320 4.03 -22.25 -5.96
C GLN A 320 2.95 -21.20 -6.28
N VAL A 321 1.88 -21.55 -6.99
CA VAL A 321 0.82 -20.60 -7.38
C VAL A 321 0.15 -19.91 -6.19
N ASN A 322 0.01 -20.61 -5.06
CA ASN A 322 -0.60 -20.07 -3.84
C ASN A 322 0.33 -19.09 -3.10
N SER A 323 1.62 -19.07 -3.43
CA SER A 323 2.61 -18.13 -2.91
C SER A 323 2.58 -16.78 -3.67
N SER A 324 1.65 -16.61 -4.62
CA SER A 324 1.51 -15.37 -5.38
C SER A 324 1.04 -14.20 -4.52
N ILE A 325 1.65 -13.05 -4.77
CA ILE A 325 1.32 -11.79 -4.12
C ILE A 325 0.43 -11.00 -5.07
N ILE A 326 -0.71 -10.55 -4.57
CA ILE A 326 -1.66 -9.71 -5.31
C ILE A 326 -1.84 -8.41 -4.54
N ASP A 327 -1.57 -7.30 -5.22
CA ASP A 327 -1.92 -5.95 -4.81
C ASP A 327 -2.97 -5.41 -5.79
N PHE A 328 -4.05 -4.81 -5.32
CA PHE A 328 -5.19 -4.47 -6.16
C PHE A 328 -5.80 -3.11 -5.86
N ASP A 329 -6.48 -2.60 -6.88
CA ASP A 329 -7.19 -1.33 -6.91
C ASP A 329 -8.62 -1.55 -7.43
N LEU A 330 -9.38 -0.49 -7.66
CA LEU A 330 -10.80 -0.57 -8.08
C LEU A 330 -11.04 -1.34 -9.40
N ASN A 331 -10.08 -1.32 -10.34
CA ASN A 331 -10.24 -1.89 -11.68
C ASN A 331 -8.97 -2.61 -12.21
N SER A 332 -7.98 -2.80 -11.35
CA SER A 332 -6.71 -3.41 -11.73
C SER A 332 -6.05 -4.10 -10.56
N ALA A 333 -5.16 -5.04 -10.85
CA ALA A 333 -4.29 -5.66 -9.86
C ALA A 333 -2.92 -5.92 -10.45
N ILE A 334 -1.93 -6.04 -9.57
CA ILE A 334 -0.58 -6.48 -9.91
C ILE A 334 -0.39 -7.83 -9.23
N ILE A 335 -0.11 -8.86 -10.03
CA ILE A 335 0.27 -10.18 -9.54
C ILE A 335 1.77 -10.40 -9.71
N SER A 336 2.39 -10.96 -8.69
CA SER A 336 3.77 -11.46 -8.73
C SER A 336 3.88 -12.81 -8.04
N ASN A 337 4.98 -13.52 -8.27
CA ASN A 337 5.32 -14.72 -7.52
C ASN A 337 6.79 -14.61 -7.06
N PRO A 338 7.12 -14.88 -5.80
CA PRO A 338 8.51 -14.77 -5.30
C PRO A 338 9.52 -15.64 -6.06
N ASN A 339 9.06 -16.72 -6.71
CA ASN A 339 9.90 -17.68 -7.42
C ASN A 339 9.97 -17.42 -8.93
N LEU A 340 9.28 -16.38 -9.43
CA LEU A 340 9.27 -16.01 -10.84
C LEU A 340 9.69 -14.54 -10.99
N ALA A 341 10.41 -14.23 -12.05
CA ALA A 341 10.75 -12.86 -12.40
C ALA A 341 9.50 -12.06 -12.82
N ASN A 342 9.62 -10.74 -12.76
CA ASN A 342 8.62 -9.75 -13.21
C ASN A 342 7.28 -9.76 -12.46
N ARG A 343 6.41 -8.84 -12.86
CA ARG A 343 5.05 -8.68 -12.33
C ARG A 343 4.09 -8.45 -13.49
N ILE A 344 2.84 -8.87 -13.33
CA ILE A 344 1.82 -8.76 -14.39
C ILE A 344 0.70 -7.84 -13.91
N ASN A 345 0.33 -6.90 -14.78
CA ASN A 345 -0.85 -6.07 -14.60
C ASN A 345 -2.07 -6.85 -15.09
N LEU A 346 -3.06 -6.95 -14.21
CA LEU A 346 -4.35 -7.55 -14.43
C LEU A 346 -5.40 -6.44 -14.50
N THR A 347 -6.39 -6.61 -15.36
CA THR A 347 -7.52 -5.68 -15.50
C THR A 347 -8.83 -6.39 -15.22
N PHE A 348 -9.78 -5.68 -14.62
CA PHE A 348 -11.12 -6.18 -14.35
C PHE A 348 -12.13 -5.06 -14.21
N GLN A 349 -13.41 -5.41 -14.23
CA GLN A 349 -14.52 -4.51 -14.02
C GLN A 349 -15.28 -4.88 -12.74
N ILE A 350 -15.78 -3.85 -12.05
CA ILE A 350 -16.63 -4.01 -10.87
C ILE A 350 -17.91 -3.23 -11.14
N ASP A 351 -19.03 -3.94 -11.16
CA ASP A 351 -20.32 -3.33 -11.48
C ASP A 351 -21.11 -2.93 -10.24
N ASP A 352 -21.04 -3.69 -9.14
CA ASP A 352 -21.84 -3.46 -7.94
C ASP A 352 -21.08 -2.65 -6.88
N ILE A 353 -21.67 -1.57 -6.41
CA ILE A 353 -21.13 -0.73 -5.35
C ILE A 353 -20.83 -1.52 -4.05
N ASN A 354 -21.60 -2.57 -3.75
CA ASN A 354 -21.40 -3.40 -2.56
C ASN A 354 -20.06 -4.14 -2.57
N VAL A 355 -19.41 -4.27 -3.73
CA VAL A 355 -18.09 -4.90 -3.87
C VAL A 355 -16.96 -3.94 -3.43
N ILE A 356 -17.14 -2.64 -3.66
CA ILE A 356 -16.11 -1.61 -3.38
C ILE A 356 -16.34 -0.88 -2.06
N VAL A 357 -17.56 -0.88 -1.53
CA VAL A 357 -17.89 -0.34 -0.20
C VAL A 357 -17.94 -1.48 0.80
N THR A 358 -16.79 -1.75 1.42
CA THR A 358 -16.62 -2.87 2.37
C THR A 358 -17.01 -2.46 3.80
N GLU A 359 -16.72 -1.22 4.20
CA GLU A 359 -17.11 -0.67 5.49
C GLU A 359 -18.35 0.23 5.33
N LYS A 360 -19.44 -0.13 6.00
CA LYS A 360 -20.73 0.57 5.94
C LYS A 360 -20.91 1.54 7.11
N ASN A 361 -20.18 1.33 8.21
CA ASN A 361 -20.12 2.23 9.34
C ASN A 361 -18.91 3.16 9.20
N ILE A 362 -19.16 4.40 8.78
CA ILE A 362 -18.10 5.35 8.43
C ILE A 362 -17.58 6.14 9.65
N GLY A 363 -17.97 5.76 10.88
CA GLY A 363 -17.45 6.31 12.12
C GLY A 363 -18.14 7.58 12.59
N ASN A 364 -17.37 8.51 13.15
CA ASN A 364 -17.89 9.73 13.77
C ASN A 364 -17.61 10.95 12.89
N ILE A 365 -18.62 11.79 12.68
CA ILE A 365 -18.52 13.07 11.98
C ILE A 365 -18.70 14.21 12.99
N SER A 366 -17.72 15.10 13.09
CA SER A 366 -17.81 16.34 13.89
C SER A 366 -18.24 17.51 13.01
N ASN A 367 -18.71 18.61 13.61
CA ASN A 367 -19.12 19.83 12.89
C ASN A 367 -20.16 19.58 11.79
N TYR A 368 -21.13 18.72 12.09
CA TYR A 368 -22.16 18.31 11.16
C TYR A 368 -23.04 19.50 10.73
N SER A 369 -23.43 19.51 9.46
CA SER A 369 -24.31 20.52 8.89
C SER A 369 -25.51 19.87 8.23
N GLU A 370 -26.69 20.49 8.33
CA GLU A 370 -27.87 20.09 7.57
C GLU A 370 -27.86 20.64 6.14
N GLU A 371 -26.99 21.62 5.85
CA GLU A 371 -26.80 22.16 4.50
C GLU A 371 -26.26 21.05 3.59
N THR A 372 -27.04 20.67 2.56
CA THR A 372 -26.80 19.48 1.73
C THR A 372 -25.37 19.40 1.19
N LEU A 373 -24.82 20.50 0.69
CA LEU A 373 -23.45 20.53 0.15
C LEU A 373 -22.39 20.21 1.21
N LYS A 374 -22.47 20.85 2.38
CA LYS A 374 -21.51 20.62 3.48
C LYS A 374 -21.70 19.25 4.13
N ARG A 375 -22.95 18.85 4.32
CA ARG A 375 -23.33 17.53 4.84
C ARG A 375 -22.70 16.42 4.01
N ASP A 376 -22.91 16.47 2.70
CA ASP A 376 -22.49 15.40 1.79
C ASP A 376 -20.96 15.37 1.67
N GLN A 377 -20.29 16.54 1.70
CA GLN A 377 -18.83 16.60 1.78
C GLN A 377 -18.28 15.86 3.00
N LEU A 378 -18.81 16.13 4.20
CA LEU A 378 -18.37 15.46 5.43
C LEU A 378 -18.61 13.94 5.40
N ILE A 379 -19.76 13.52 4.87
CA ILE A 379 -20.09 12.09 4.72
C ILE A 379 -19.14 11.42 3.71
N VAL A 380 -18.86 12.06 2.58
CA VAL A 380 -17.93 11.54 1.55
C VAL A 380 -16.50 11.43 2.08
N GLU A 381 -16.02 12.41 2.85
CA GLU A 381 -14.71 12.33 3.50
C GLU A 381 -14.62 11.16 4.48
N ALA A 382 -15.67 10.92 5.27
CA ALA A 382 -15.76 9.78 6.17
C ALA A 382 -15.85 8.43 5.42
N ILE A 383 -16.60 8.36 4.31
CA ILE A 383 -16.63 7.18 3.41
C ILE A 383 -15.23 6.87 2.87
N LYS A 384 -14.51 7.88 2.37
CA LYS A 384 -13.16 7.70 1.82
C LYS A 384 -12.12 7.33 2.89
N THR A 385 -12.35 7.72 4.13
CA THR A 385 -11.49 7.37 5.26
C THR A 385 -11.69 5.91 5.67
N SER A 386 -12.94 5.47 5.76
CA SER A 386 -13.32 4.09 6.09
C SER A 386 -13.09 3.09 4.95
N ASN A 387 -13.14 3.55 3.70
CA ASN A 387 -12.93 2.73 2.50
C ASN A 387 -11.80 3.33 1.63
N PRO A 388 -10.52 3.04 1.93
CA PRO A 388 -9.39 3.71 1.29
C PRO A 388 -9.30 3.59 -0.24
N LEU A 389 -9.81 2.50 -0.81
CA LEU A 389 -9.85 2.31 -2.27
C LEU A 389 -10.67 3.40 -2.98
N LEU A 390 -11.68 3.95 -2.30
CA LEU A 390 -12.56 4.98 -2.84
C LEU A 390 -11.92 6.38 -2.87
N LYS A 391 -10.73 6.58 -2.28
CA LYS A 391 -10.03 7.87 -2.30
C LYS A 391 -9.73 8.37 -3.70
N LYS A 392 -9.53 7.45 -4.65
CA LYS A 392 -9.22 7.73 -6.06
C LYS A 392 -10.41 8.24 -6.86
N LEU A 393 -11.63 8.00 -6.38
CA LEU A 393 -12.85 8.49 -7.03
C LEU A 393 -13.05 9.98 -6.73
N PRO A 394 -13.50 10.81 -7.69
CA PRO A 394 -13.80 12.20 -7.44
C PRO A 394 -15.01 12.31 -6.49
N ALA A 395 -15.00 13.32 -5.61
CA ALA A 395 -16.08 13.50 -4.63
C ALA A 395 -17.46 13.72 -5.30
N SER A 396 -17.48 14.27 -6.52
CA SER A 396 -18.69 14.45 -7.32
C SER A 396 -19.38 13.17 -7.77
N ASP A 397 -18.69 12.03 -7.73
CA ASP A 397 -19.28 10.74 -8.12
C ASP A 397 -20.12 10.13 -6.99
N PHE A 398 -20.00 10.63 -5.77
CA PHE A 398 -20.75 10.15 -4.61
C PHE A 398 -22.09 10.88 -4.51
N ILE A 399 -23.17 10.11 -4.42
CA ILE A 399 -24.53 10.62 -4.29
C ILE A 399 -25.07 10.13 -2.95
N ILE A 400 -25.25 11.07 -2.01
CA ILE A 400 -25.81 10.82 -0.68
C ILE A 400 -27.29 11.17 -0.68
N SER A 401 -28.12 10.29 -0.14
CA SER A 401 -29.57 10.49 -0.06
C SER A 401 -30.15 9.86 1.20
N ASN A 402 -31.40 10.18 1.54
CA ASN A 402 -32.13 9.61 2.67
C ASN A 402 -31.34 9.64 3.98
N VAL A 403 -30.79 10.80 4.33
CA VAL A 403 -30.08 10.96 5.60
C VAL A 403 -31.11 11.06 6.72
N GLU A 404 -31.11 10.08 7.61
CA GLU A 404 -32.07 9.95 8.70
C GLU A 404 -31.35 10.07 10.04
N ILE A 405 -31.67 11.13 10.79
CA ILE A 405 -31.15 11.40 12.13
C ILE A 405 -32.16 10.86 13.15
N GLY A 406 -31.71 9.97 14.03
CA GLY A 406 -32.53 9.43 15.11
C GLY A 406 -32.80 10.43 16.24
N GLU A 407 -33.61 10.03 17.21
CA GLU A 407 -33.85 10.84 18.41
C GLU A 407 -32.59 10.92 19.29
N PHE A 408 -32.34 12.09 19.87
CA PHE A 408 -31.23 12.32 20.80
C PHE A 408 -31.61 13.38 21.84
N GLY A 409 -30.98 13.29 23.00
CA GLY A 409 -31.16 14.21 24.11
C GLY A 409 -30.08 15.30 24.19
N ILE A 410 -30.33 16.30 25.03
CA ILE A 410 -29.42 17.43 25.25
C ILE A 410 -28.04 17.05 25.82
N ASN A 411 -27.93 15.90 26.49
CA ASN A 411 -26.69 15.43 27.11
C ASN A 411 -25.94 14.40 26.26
N ASP A 412 -26.49 14.00 25.11
CA ASP A 412 -25.88 12.98 24.28
C ASP A 412 -24.66 13.51 23.53
N ILE A 413 -23.50 12.96 23.85
CA ILE A 413 -22.22 13.29 23.20
C ILE A 413 -22.22 12.86 21.73
N LEU A 414 -22.91 11.75 21.44
CA LEU A 414 -23.03 11.17 20.10
C LEU A 414 -24.50 11.03 19.74
N ILE A 415 -24.88 11.52 18.56
CA ILE A 415 -26.12 11.11 17.91
C ILE A 415 -25.79 9.84 17.14
N LYS A 416 -26.29 8.70 17.61
CA LYS A 416 -25.88 7.39 17.12
C LYS A 416 -26.69 6.94 15.91
N ASP A 417 -26.06 6.09 15.09
CA ASP A 417 -26.71 5.34 14.01
C ASP A 417 -27.50 6.22 13.02
N VAL A 418 -26.95 7.39 12.67
CA VAL A 418 -27.47 8.23 11.57
C VAL A 418 -27.31 7.44 10.28
N LYS A 419 -28.42 7.20 9.57
CA LYS A 419 -28.45 6.36 8.37
C LYS A 419 -28.39 7.22 7.12
N PHE A 420 -27.86 6.66 6.04
CA PHE A 420 -27.88 7.29 4.73
C PHE A 420 -27.82 6.23 3.63
N ASN A 421 -28.26 6.61 2.43
CA ASN A 421 -28.13 5.83 1.22
C ASN A 421 -27.02 6.41 0.34
N LEU A 422 -26.11 5.54 -0.09
CA LEU A 422 -25.00 5.86 -0.97
C LEU A 422 -25.19 5.23 -2.34
N LYS A 423 -25.06 6.06 -3.38
CA LYS A 423 -24.77 5.62 -4.75
C LYS A 423 -23.44 6.22 -5.20
N ILE A 424 -22.74 5.51 -6.07
CA ILE A 424 -21.52 6.00 -6.73
C ILE A 424 -21.76 5.91 -8.22
N LYS A 425 -21.48 6.98 -8.94
CA LYS A 425 -21.63 7.06 -10.39
C LYS A 425 -20.86 5.91 -11.08
N ASN A 426 -21.47 5.33 -12.12
CA ASN A 426 -20.95 4.18 -12.86
C ASN A 426 -20.92 2.83 -12.10
N TYR A 427 -21.44 2.78 -10.87
CA TYR A 427 -21.68 1.53 -10.15
C TYR A 427 -23.19 1.32 -9.96
N ASN A 428 -23.61 0.08 -10.14
CA ASN A 428 -24.96 -0.40 -9.89
C ASN A 428 -25.19 -0.59 -8.39
N GLY A 429 -26.46 -0.51 -7.97
CA GLY A 429 -26.87 -0.76 -6.59
C GLY A 429 -26.91 0.48 -5.70
N THR A 430 -27.14 0.26 -4.41
CA THR A 430 -27.18 1.29 -3.36
C THR A 430 -26.70 0.65 -2.08
N VAL A 431 -25.82 1.34 -1.34
CA VAL A 431 -25.36 0.90 -0.02
C VAL A 431 -26.07 1.72 1.06
N ASN A 432 -26.63 1.02 2.04
CA ASN A 432 -27.12 1.64 3.26
C ASN A 432 -25.96 1.77 4.24
N GLY A 433 -25.51 2.99 4.47
CA GLY A 433 -24.44 3.31 5.39
C GLY A 433 -24.95 3.89 6.70
N LYS A 434 -24.07 3.97 7.69
CA LYS A 434 -24.34 4.65 8.96
C LYS A 434 -23.13 5.37 9.52
N PHE A 435 -23.37 6.40 10.33
CA PHE A 435 -22.37 7.14 11.07
C PHE A 435 -22.95 7.67 12.38
N ASN A 436 -22.08 8.24 13.22
CA ASN A 436 -22.52 9.01 14.39
C ASN A 436 -22.15 10.48 14.20
N ILE A 437 -22.99 11.39 14.66
CA ILE A 437 -22.61 12.81 14.79
C ILE A 437 -21.97 13.00 16.15
N ARG A 438 -20.73 13.50 16.17
CA ARG A 438 -20.00 13.85 17.39
C ARG A 438 -20.24 15.31 17.74
N ARG A 439 -20.87 15.53 18.89
CA ARG A 439 -21.17 16.86 19.43
C ARG A 439 -20.06 17.33 20.37
N GLU A 440 -19.87 18.63 20.42
CA GLU A 440 -18.96 19.30 21.33
C GLU A 440 -19.70 19.79 22.58
N ASN A 441 -19.04 19.81 23.74
CA ASN A 441 -19.67 20.30 24.96
C ASN A 441 -19.78 21.83 24.89
N ILE A 442 -20.94 22.41 25.18
CA ILE A 442 -21.17 23.86 25.11
C ILE A 442 -20.19 24.67 25.99
N SER A 443 -19.62 24.06 27.02
CA SER A 443 -18.58 24.70 27.84
C SER A 443 -17.30 25.02 27.07
N SER A 444 -17.04 24.41 25.90
CA SER A 444 -15.91 24.78 25.04
C SER A 444 -16.10 26.15 24.38
N LEU A 445 -17.35 26.60 24.21
CA LEU A 445 -17.68 27.95 23.73
C LEU A 445 -17.47 29.03 24.81
N ILE A 446 -17.20 28.63 26.05
CA ILE A 446 -17.07 29.50 27.22
C ILE A 446 -15.67 29.39 27.82
N THR A 447 -14.83 30.38 27.51
CA THR A 447 -13.49 30.52 28.13
C THR A 447 -13.59 31.07 29.55
N THR A 448 -14.51 32.02 29.78
CA THR A 448 -14.68 32.72 31.06
C THR A 448 -16.05 32.45 31.66
N LYS A 449 -16.06 31.60 32.71
CA LYS A 449 -17.29 31.25 33.45
C LYS A 449 -17.64 32.24 34.57
N ASN A 450 -16.70 33.10 34.98
CA ASN A 450 -16.94 34.12 36.00
C ASN A 450 -16.84 35.52 35.39
N LEU A 451 -17.96 36.25 35.33
CA LEU A 451 -18.00 37.59 34.75
C LEU A 451 -17.47 38.67 35.71
N GLY A 452 -17.23 38.32 36.97
CA GLY A 452 -16.88 39.24 38.05
C GLY A 452 -18.08 40.06 38.49
N LYS A 453 -17.86 41.36 38.73
CA LYS A 453 -18.87 42.30 39.16
C LYS A 453 -19.64 42.86 37.97
N ILE A 454 -20.97 42.82 38.03
CA ILE A 454 -21.85 43.30 36.96
C ILE A 454 -23.01 44.11 37.54
N TYR A 455 -23.23 45.29 36.98
CA TYR A 455 -24.50 46.00 37.08
C TYR A 455 -25.33 45.62 35.85
N TRP A 456 -26.54 45.12 36.05
CA TRP A 456 -27.44 44.70 34.98
C TRP A 456 -28.87 45.07 35.35
N ILE A 457 -29.72 45.33 34.36
CA ILE A 457 -31.15 45.56 34.54
C ILE A 457 -31.95 44.50 33.77
N LYS A 458 -31.46 44.10 32.60
CA LYS A 458 -32.06 43.08 31.74
C LYS A 458 -31.11 41.91 31.51
N THR A 459 -31.67 40.75 31.17
CA THR A 459 -30.88 39.56 30.78
C THR A 459 -29.91 39.87 29.63
N SER A 460 -30.30 40.76 28.70
CA SER A 460 -29.44 41.21 27.59
C SER A 460 -28.11 41.82 28.06
N ASP A 461 -28.09 42.47 29.22
CA ASP A 461 -26.86 43.09 29.75
C ASP A 461 -25.87 42.01 30.20
N ILE A 462 -26.37 40.92 30.79
CA ILE A 462 -25.58 39.74 31.16
C ILE A 462 -25.10 39.01 29.91
N ILE A 463 -25.97 38.80 28.92
CA ILE A 463 -25.61 38.16 27.65
C ILE A 463 -24.52 38.96 26.93
N GLN A 464 -24.64 40.29 26.88
CA GLN A 464 -23.61 41.14 26.30
C GLN A 464 -22.29 41.01 27.06
N LYS A 465 -22.33 40.96 28.40
CA LYS A 465 -21.11 40.75 29.20
C LYS A 465 -20.47 39.37 28.95
N ILE A 466 -21.27 38.33 28.73
CA ILE A 466 -20.78 37.01 28.33
C ILE A 466 -20.07 37.11 26.98
N LYS A 467 -20.67 37.78 25.98
CA LYS A 467 -20.06 38.03 24.67
C LYS A 467 -18.74 38.78 24.79
N ASP A 468 -18.72 39.88 25.54
CA ASP A 468 -17.52 40.71 25.72
C ASP A 468 -16.36 39.92 26.35
N LYS A 469 -16.66 38.96 27.23
CA LYS A 469 -15.65 38.14 27.94
C LYS A 469 -15.20 36.90 27.18
N ASN A 470 -16.05 36.33 26.34
CA ASN A 470 -15.77 35.08 25.61
C ASN A 470 -15.42 35.32 24.12
N GLY A 471 -15.64 36.54 23.62
CA GLY A 471 -15.25 36.96 22.28
C GLY A 471 -16.05 36.28 21.18
N THR A 472 -15.44 36.19 19.99
CA THR A 472 -16.03 35.64 18.76
C THR A 472 -16.37 34.15 18.84
N ASN A 473 -15.82 33.43 19.81
CA ASN A 473 -16.08 32.00 19.99
C ASN A 473 -17.45 31.71 20.60
N PHE A 474 -18.09 32.72 21.19
CA PHE A 474 -19.43 32.56 21.75
C PHE A 474 -20.48 32.70 20.64
N ASN A 475 -21.18 31.61 20.35
CA ASN A 475 -22.33 31.61 19.44
C ASN A 475 -23.64 31.61 20.24
N GLU A 476 -24.28 32.77 20.34
CA GLU A 476 -25.58 32.93 21.00
C GLU A 476 -26.67 32.05 20.37
N ASP A 477 -26.63 31.86 19.05
CA ASP A 477 -27.66 31.09 18.34
C ASP A 477 -27.60 29.59 18.66
N SER A 478 -26.55 29.12 19.34
CA SER A 478 -26.38 27.71 19.71
C SER A 478 -26.82 27.39 21.14
N VAL A 479 -27.23 28.41 21.92
CA VAL A 479 -27.56 28.26 23.34
C VAL A 479 -28.95 28.78 23.69
N ASP A 480 -29.55 28.18 24.70
CA ASP A 480 -30.71 28.68 25.41
C ASP A 480 -30.28 29.20 26.78
N PHE A 481 -30.82 30.35 27.18
CA PHE A 481 -30.52 30.99 28.45
C PHE A 481 -31.66 30.76 29.46
N SER A 482 -31.29 30.38 30.67
CA SER A 482 -32.23 30.40 31.80
C SER A 482 -32.53 31.83 32.26
N LYS A 483 -33.55 31.99 33.13
CA LYS A 483 -33.78 33.25 33.85
C LYS A 483 -32.56 33.55 34.74
N PRO A 484 -31.95 34.75 34.68
CA PRO A 484 -30.81 35.09 35.52
C PRO A 484 -31.19 35.19 37.01
N SER A 485 -30.22 34.92 37.86
CA SER A 485 -30.25 35.15 39.31
C SER A 485 -29.20 36.21 39.68
N TYR A 486 -29.15 36.72 40.92
CA TYR A 486 -28.13 37.71 41.27
C TYR A 486 -26.69 37.18 41.32
N THR A 487 -26.51 35.87 41.26
CA THR A 487 -25.20 35.23 41.35
C THR A 487 -24.82 34.41 40.13
N SER A 488 -25.77 34.11 39.24
CA SER A 488 -25.52 33.22 38.11
C SER A 488 -26.61 33.22 37.02
N ILE A 489 -26.26 32.69 35.86
CA ILE A 489 -27.18 32.29 34.78
C ILE A 489 -26.72 30.95 34.21
N ASP A 490 -27.65 30.02 33.99
CA ASP A 490 -27.37 28.75 33.31
C ASP A 490 -27.60 28.88 31.80
N LEU A 491 -26.65 28.37 31.02
CA LEU A 491 -26.70 28.24 29.57
C LEU A 491 -26.79 26.76 29.22
N LYS A 492 -27.67 26.42 28.28
CA LYS A 492 -27.87 25.05 27.80
C LYS A 492 -27.70 25.02 26.29
N ALA A 493 -27.13 23.95 25.75
CA ALA A 493 -27.18 23.74 24.30
C ALA A 493 -28.65 23.61 23.85
N LYS A 494 -29.00 24.14 22.67
CA LYS A 494 -30.35 23.96 22.14
C LYS A 494 -30.71 22.48 22.03
N GLU A 495 -31.96 22.14 22.36
CA GLU A 495 -32.43 20.75 22.48
C GLU A 495 -32.12 19.90 21.23
N LYS A 496 -32.29 20.48 20.04
CA LYS A 496 -32.04 19.83 18.74
C LYS A 496 -30.69 20.20 18.10
N SER A 497 -29.73 20.72 18.88
CA SER A 497 -28.42 21.09 18.35
C SER A 497 -27.62 19.85 17.91
N LEU A 498 -27.32 19.76 16.62
CA LEU A 498 -26.49 18.69 16.05
C LEU A 498 -25.01 18.83 16.37
N ASN A 499 -24.57 20.00 16.83
CA ASN A 499 -23.15 20.31 17.07
C ASN A 499 -22.78 20.43 18.53
N TYR A 500 -23.72 20.80 19.41
CA TYR A 500 -23.41 21.09 20.81
C TYR A 500 -24.29 20.33 21.78
N TYR A 501 -23.73 19.89 22.92
CA TYR A 501 -24.44 19.23 24.01
C TYR A 501 -24.09 19.84 25.38
N GLY A 502 -24.92 19.55 26.38
CA GLY A 502 -24.65 19.87 27.78
C GLY A 502 -25.07 21.27 28.22
N GLN A 503 -24.58 21.67 29.39
CA GLN A 503 -24.95 22.91 30.07
C GLN A 503 -23.74 23.52 30.81
N VAL A 504 -23.75 24.84 30.97
CA VAL A 504 -22.70 25.58 31.67
C VAL A 504 -23.33 26.68 32.52
N LYS A 505 -22.91 26.75 33.79
CA LYS A 505 -23.29 27.83 34.71
C LYS A 505 -22.27 28.96 34.62
N ILE A 506 -22.75 30.16 34.35
CA ILE A 506 -21.96 31.40 34.40
C ILE A 506 -22.25 32.06 35.75
N ILE A 507 -21.20 32.41 36.48
CA ILE A 507 -21.29 33.04 37.80
C ILE A 507 -20.88 34.52 37.73
N TYR A 508 -21.45 35.34 38.60
CA TYR A 508 -21.13 36.76 38.74
C TYR A 508 -21.61 37.31 40.08
N GLU A 509 -21.20 38.54 40.40
CA GLU A 509 -21.67 39.30 41.55
C GLU A 509 -22.48 40.50 41.05
N THR A 510 -23.78 40.53 41.35
CA THR A 510 -24.62 41.69 41.03
C THR A 510 -24.23 42.88 41.89
N VAL A 511 -23.81 43.97 41.25
CA VAL A 511 -23.51 45.24 41.91
C VAL A 511 -24.78 46.05 42.03
N PHE A 512 -25.12 46.45 43.25
CA PHE A 512 -26.26 47.33 43.53
C PHE A 512 -25.85 48.76 43.90
N LYS A 513 -24.55 49.06 43.86
CA LYS A 513 -24.03 50.40 44.15
C LYS A 513 -23.86 51.21 42.86
N LYS A 514 -24.41 52.42 42.84
CA LYS A 514 -24.28 53.39 41.76
C LYS A 514 -23.77 54.71 42.31
N ILE A 515 -22.77 55.30 41.65
CA ILE A 515 -22.11 56.55 42.07
C ILE A 515 -22.23 57.68 41.02
N ASN A 516 -22.73 57.36 39.82
CA ASN A 516 -22.87 58.24 38.67
C ASN A 516 -24.04 57.77 37.78
N ASP A 517 -24.30 58.42 36.65
CA ASP A 517 -25.34 58.08 35.66
C ASP A 517 -26.78 58.00 36.21
N PHE A 518 -27.08 58.82 37.21
CA PHE A 518 -28.37 58.87 37.89
C PHE A 518 -29.50 59.35 36.95
N ASP A 519 -30.66 58.68 36.98
CA ASP A 519 -31.83 59.05 36.16
C ASP A 519 -32.67 60.13 36.87
N PHE A 520 -32.22 61.38 36.77
CA PHE A 520 -32.93 62.53 37.33
C PHE A 520 -34.11 62.95 36.44
N LYS A 521 -35.27 63.20 37.06
CA LYS A 521 -36.50 63.63 36.39
C LYS A 521 -37.26 64.69 37.19
N ASN A 522 -38.28 65.27 36.55
CA ASN A 522 -39.34 66.03 37.19
C ASN A 522 -38.84 67.17 38.10
N ALA A 523 -37.84 67.92 37.63
CA ALA A 523 -37.36 69.10 38.34
C ALA A 523 -38.39 70.24 38.31
N VAL A 524 -38.64 70.82 39.49
CA VAL A 524 -39.50 71.98 39.70
C VAL A 524 -38.69 73.05 40.42
N ASN A 525 -38.78 74.30 39.95
CA ASN A 525 -38.06 75.45 40.52
C ASN A 525 -36.55 75.19 40.68
N GLY A 526 -35.91 74.73 39.61
CA GLY A 526 -34.48 74.40 39.59
C GLY A 526 -34.09 73.72 38.28
N ASN A 527 -32.79 73.45 38.10
CA ASN A 527 -32.24 72.80 36.93
C ASN A 527 -31.50 71.52 37.31
N LEU A 528 -31.63 70.49 36.49
CA LEU A 528 -30.86 69.25 36.61
C LEU A 528 -29.54 69.39 35.87
N THR A 529 -28.49 68.86 36.46
CA THR A 529 -27.20 68.61 35.83
C THR A 529 -26.98 67.09 35.72
N ALA A 530 -25.83 66.67 35.20
CA ALA A 530 -25.48 65.25 35.09
C ALA A 530 -25.43 64.53 36.46
N GLU A 531 -25.16 65.26 37.56
CA GLU A 531 -24.90 64.67 38.88
C GLU A 531 -25.62 65.39 40.03
N SER A 532 -26.28 66.52 39.76
CA SER A 532 -26.88 67.36 40.79
C SER A 532 -28.19 68.01 40.36
N PHE A 533 -28.97 68.44 41.34
CA PHE A 533 -30.07 69.37 41.17
C PHE A 533 -29.69 70.72 41.78
N ASP A 534 -29.70 71.77 40.96
CA ASP A 534 -29.50 73.15 41.40
C ASP A 534 -30.87 73.83 41.50
N SER A 535 -31.37 73.94 42.73
CA SER A 535 -32.62 74.64 43.04
C SER A 535 -32.54 76.13 42.77
N LYS A 536 -33.68 76.73 42.48
CA LYS A 536 -33.86 78.17 42.30
C LYS A 536 -35.13 78.59 43.03
N GLN A 537 -34.96 79.29 44.14
CA GLN A 537 -36.04 79.75 44.99
C GLN A 537 -36.01 81.28 45.06
N ASP A 538 -37.01 81.90 44.44
CA ASP A 538 -37.20 83.34 44.42
C ASP A 538 -38.34 83.71 45.38
N VAL A 539 -38.10 84.69 46.26
CA VAL A 539 -39.12 85.29 47.14
C VAL A 539 -39.35 86.73 46.68
N PRO A 540 -40.52 87.05 46.11
CA PRO A 540 -40.87 88.42 45.77
C PRO A 540 -40.99 89.30 47.04
N THR A 541 -40.99 90.62 46.85
CA THR A 541 -41.24 91.57 47.95
C THR A 541 -42.57 91.26 48.65
N MET A 542 -42.62 91.43 49.98
CA MET A 542 -43.79 91.19 50.85
C MET A 542 -44.20 89.72 51.06
N TYR A 543 -43.41 88.74 50.59
CA TYR A 543 -43.61 87.32 50.89
C TYR A 543 -42.51 86.77 51.81
N GLN A 544 -42.82 85.68 52.54
CA GLN A 544 -41.89 85.02 53.46
C GLN A 544 -41.41 83.65 52.96
N THR A 545 -42.13 83.02 52.02
CA THR A 545 -41.88 81.64 51.58
C THR A 545 -41.77 81.60 50.05
N PRO A 546 -40.63 81.14 49.48
CA PRO A 546 -40.57 80.78 48.08
C PRO A 546 -41.35 79.48 47.82
N ASP A 547 -41.65 79.22 46.55
CA ASP A 547 -42.14 77.90 46.14
C ASP A 547 -41.10 76.81 46.44
N ASP A 548 -41.59 75.61 46.70
CA ASP A 548 -40.74 74.45 46.92
C ASP A 548 -39.96 74.11 45.63
N SER A 549 -38.70 73.72 45.81
CA SER A 549 -37.88 73.15 44.74
C SER A 549 -37.83 71.64 44.89
N THR A 550 -38.12 70.89 43.82
CA THR A 550 -38.14 69.42 43.87
C THR A 550 -37.42 68.78 42.70
N PHE A 551 -36.90 67.57 42.90
CA PHE A 551 -36.54 66.66 41.81
C PHE A 551 -36.85 65.22 42.19
N GLU A 552 -36.94 64.36 41.19
CA GLU A 552 -37.07 62.91 41.34
C GLU A 552 -35.86 62.20 40.75
N LEU A 553 -35.52 61.05 41.34
CA LEU A 553 -34.44 60.19 40.91
C LEU A 553 -34.96 58.77 40.82
N ARG A 554 -34.76 58.11 39.67
CA ARG A 554 -35.13 56.71 39.47
C ARG A 554 -33.90 55.82 39.56
N TYR A 555 -33.96 54.82 40.43
CA TYR A 555 -32.98 53.76 40.53
C TYR A 555 -33.60 52.45 40.07
N ALA A 556 -33.13 51.94 38.93
CA ALA A 556 -33.62 50.70 38.34
C ALA A 556 -33.10 49.48 39.13
N ILE A 557 -33.96 48.50 39.33
CA ILE A 557 -33.66 47.29 40.10
C ILE A 557 -33.43 46.13 39.13
N PRO A 558 -32.35 45.37 39.31
CA PRO A 558 -32.16 44.14 38.55
C PRO A 558 -33.24 43.10 38.91
N ASP A 559 -33.87 42.50 37.89
CA ASP A 559 -35.02 41.58 38.00
C ASP A 559 -36.27 42.21 38.64
N SER A 560 -36.53 41.99 39.93
CA SER A 560 -37.73 42.48 40.61
C SER A 560 -37.48 42.78 42.10
N TYR A 561 -38.39 43.54 42.74
CA TYR A 561 -38.35 43.74 44.19
C TYR A 561 -38.43 42.44 44.99
N GLU A 562 -39.24 41.48 44.53
CA GLU A 562 -39.42 40.20 45.22
C GLU A 562 -38.12 39.39 45.20
N SER A 563 -37.48 39.30 44.03
CA SER A 563 -36.17 38.66 43.90
C SER A 563 -35.14 39.31 44.81
N LEU A 564 -35.12 40.65 44.88
CA LEU A 564 -34.22 41.44 45.72
C LEU A 564 -34.36 41.06 47.21
N ILE A 565 -35.61 41.02 47.71
CA ILE A 565 -35.93 40.64 49.08
C ILE A 565 -35.55 39.18 49.36
N ASN A 566 -35.86 38.28 48.43
CA ASN A 566 -35.52 36.86 48.54
C ASN A 566 -34.00 36.62 48.58
N ALA A 567 -33.23 37.50 47.95
CA ALA A 567 -31.77 37.50 48.02
C ALA A 567 -31.20 38.18 49.28
N GLY A 568 -32.05 38.55 50.23
CA GLY A 568 -31.66 39.19 51.49
C GLY A 568 -31.38 40.68 51.39
N LYS A 569 -31.61 41.31 50.23
CA LYS A 569 -31.45 42.74 50.00
C LYS A 569 -32.72 43.48 50.38
N LYS A 570 -32.68 44.23 51.49
CA LYS A 570 -33.89 44.84 52.08
C LYS A 570 -33.78 46.35 52.29
N ASN A 571 -32.57 46.89 52.26
CA ASN A 571 -32.34 48.31 52.51
C ASN A 571 -31.79 49.01 51.26
N ILE A 572 -32.29 50.20 50.98
CA ILE A 572 -31.64 51.15 50.06
C ILE A 572 -30.99 52.26 50.88
N ASN A 573 -29.70 52.47 50.66
CA ASN A 573 -28.90 53.52 51.24
C ASN A 573 -28.67 54.59 50.18
N PHE A 574 -29.21 55.78 50.41
CA PHE A 574 -29.09 56.94 49.54
C PHE A 574 -28.22 58.00 50.21
N ASN A 575 -27.09 58.32 49.59
CA ASN A 575 -26.12 59.26 50.10
C ASN A 575 -26.08 60.51 49.21
N LEU A 576 -26.20 61.68 49.82
CA LEU A 576 -26.17 62.95 49.11
C LEU A 576 -25.40 64.03 49.86
N SER A 577 -25.07 65.10 49.16
CA SER A 577 -24.52 66.34 49.69
C SER A 577 -25.41 67.51 49.30
N THR A 578 -25.51 68.51 50.17
CA THR A 578 -26.24 69.75 49.89
C THR A 578 -25.31 70.94 50.05
N LYS A 579 -25.25 71.81 49.04
CA LYS A 579 -24.36 72.98 49.04
C LYS A 579 -25.14 74.27 48.78
N ALA A 580 -24.89 75.30 49.57
CA ALA A 580 -25.49 76.60 49.34
C ALA A 580 -24.75 77.31 48.20
N LYS A 581 -25.42 77.57 47.06
CA LYS A 581 -24.77 78.14 45.86
C LYS A 581 -24.85 79.66 45.79
N LYS A 582 -26.04 80.22 45.99
CA LYS A 582 -26.28 81.66 45.91
C LYS A 582 -27.37 82.03 46.90
N MET A 583 -27.15 83.10 47.65
CA MET A 583 -28.19 83.78 48.42
C MET A 583 -27.96 85.27 48.28
N SER A 584 -28.98 85.99 47.82
CA SER A 584 -28.86 87.44 47.58
C SER A 584 -30.20 88.13 47.68
N ALA A 585 -30.23 89.23 48.43
CA ALA A 585 -31.28 90.25 48.36
C ALA A 585 -30.64 91.60 48.02
N LYS A 586 -30.28 92.41 49.02
CA LYS A 586 -29.55 93.69 48.80
C LYS A 586 -28.13 93.46 48.29
N SER A 587 -27.42 92.53 48.93
CA SER A 587 -26.07 92.11 48.59
C SER A 587 -26.02 90.58 48.57
N ALA A 588 -25.09 90.02 47.79
CA ALA A 588 -24.84 88.60 47.80
C ALA A 588 -24.15 88.18 49.10
N VAL A 589 -24.59 87.07 49.69
CA VAL A 589 -23.87 86.40 50.78
C VAL A 589 -22.57 85.84 50.19
N SER A 590 -21.45 86.06 50.89
CA SER A 590 -20.14 85.64 50.38
C SER A 590 -20.05 84.11 50.27
N ALA A 591 -19.28 83.61 49.31
CA ALA A 591 -19.08 82.17 49.14
C ALA A 591 -18.49 81.49 50.40
N ALA A 592 -17.61 82.19 51.13
CA ALA A 592 -17.03 81.70 52.38
C ALA A 592 -18.08 81.55 53.50
N GLU A 593 -19.08 82.43 53.52
CA GLU A 593 -20.20 82.33 54.45
C GLU A 593 -21.15 81.19 54.05
N LEU A 594 -21.52 81.09 52.77
CA LEU A 594 -22.39 80.01 52.26
C LEU A 594 -21.81 78.61 52.52
N LYS A 595 -20.50 78.44 52.37
CA LYS A 595 -19.81 77.16 52.60
C LYS A 595 -19.99 76.61 54.02
N LYS A 596 -20.24 77.46 55.02
CA LYS A 596 -20.50 77.02 56.41
C LYS A 596 -21.79 76.19 56.55
N TYR A 597 -22.69 76.29 55.57
CA TYR A 597 -24.00 75.63 55.58
C TYR A 597 -24.05 74.39 54.68
N ASP A 598 -22.94 74.09 54.00
CA ASP A 598 -22.77 72.86 53.24
C ASP A 598 -22.80 71.65 54.18
N LYS A 599 -23.33 70.54 53.67
CA LYS A 599 -23.25 69.25 54.36
C LYS A 599 -22.94 68.18 53.34
N GLU A 600 -21.97 67.36 53.68
CA GLU A 600 -21.56 66.22 52.90
C GLU A 600 -22.03 64.93 53.59
N ASN A 601 -22.19 63.87 52.79
CA ASN A 601 -22.48 62.51 53.26
C ASN A 601 -23.73 62.39 54.15
N ILE A 602 -24.82 63.04 53.73
CA ILE A 602 -26.13 62.80 54.32
C ILE A 602 -26.60 61.42 53.84
N SER A 603 -26.66 60.46 54.74
CA SER A 603 -27.07 59.09 54.45
C SER A 603 -28.50 58.83 54.89
N ILE A 604 -29.30 58.29 53.98
CA ILE A 604 -30.67 57.86 54.22
C ILE A 604 -30.70 56.34 54.03
N SER A 605 -31.19 55.62 55.03
CA SER A 605 -31.46 54.18 54.91
C SER A 605 -32.97 53.93 54.92
N TYR A 606 -33.46 53.18 53.94
CA TYR A 606 -34.86 52.83 53.80
C TYR A 606 -35.03 51.32 53.63
N ASP A 607 -35.67 50.69 54.62
CA ASP A 607 -36.12 49.30 54.54
C ASP A 607 -37.38 49.23 53.67
N PHE A 608 -37.22 48.74 52.45
CA PHE A 608 -38.31 48.59 51.49
C PHE A 608 -39.06 47.27 51.63
N SER A 609 -38.69 46.39 52.58
CA SER A 609 -39.47 45.18 52.87
C SER A 609 -40.78 45.47 53.61
N GLN A 610 -40.89 46.64 54.24
CA GLN A 610 -42.03 47.05 55.10
C GLN A 610 -43.17 47.76 54.33
N GLY A 611 -43.19 47.73 53.00
CA GLY A 611 -44.19 48.43 52.16
C GLY A 611 -43.77 49.83 51.72
N ASN A 612 -44.65 50.59 51.06
CA ASN A 612 -44.36 51.97 50.62
C ASN A 612 -44.43 52.95 51.80
N GLN A 613 -43.38 53.74 52.02
CA GLN A 613 -43.48 54.91 52.89
C GLN A 613 -44.09 56.09 52.13
N ASN A 614 -45.41 56.19 52.18
CA ASN A 614 -46.13 57.34 51.67
C ASN A 614 -46.05 58.48 52.69
N GLY A 615 -45.00 59.30 52.60
CA GLY A 615 -44.84 60.50 53.42
C GLY A 615 -43.48 61.17 53.22
N GLU A 616 -43.48 62.51 53.19
CA GLU A 616 -42.26 63.29 53.20
C GLU A 616 -41.60 63.20 54.58
N LYS A 617 -40.35 62.75 54.63
CA LYS A 617 -39.54 62.71 55.85
C LYS A 617 -38.53 63.85 55.84
N SER A 618 -38.31 64.47 56.99
CA SER A 618 -37.26 65.48 57.13
C SER A 618 -35.89 64.82 56.92
N LEU A 619 -35.10 65.42 56.03
CA LEU A 619 -33.72 65.04 55.75
C LEU A 619 -32.76 65.85 56.61
N ARG A 620 -32.93 67.18 56.58
CA ARG A 620 -32.20 68.14 57.42
C ARG A 620 -32.87 69.51 57.36
N GLU A 621 -32.57 70.32 58.36
CA GLU A 621 -32.79 71.76 58.35
C GLU A 621 -31.43 72.46 58.19
N SER A 622 -31.34 73.51 57.39
CA SER A 622 -30.15 74.36 57.37
C SER A 622 -30.11 75.23 58.63
N SER A 623 -28.92 75.46 59.18
CA SER A 623 -28.76 76.56 60.15
C SER A 623 -29.22 77.88 59.51
N SER A 624 -29.75 78.79 60.32
CA SER A 624 -30.25 80.08 59.82
C SER A 624 -29.13 80.93 59.21
N ILE A 625 -29.30 81.31 57.95
CA ILE A 625 -28.33 82.10 57.18
C ILE A 625 -28.75 83.56 57.22
N PRO A 626 -27.92 84.48 57.74
CA PRO A 626 -28.23 85.90 57.73
C PRO A 626 -28.08 86.46 56.31
N VAL A 627 -29.15 87.05 55.78
CA VAL A 627 -29.16 87.70 54.46
C VAL A 627 -29.49 89.18 54.65
N SER A 628 -28.72 90.05 54.00
CA SER A 628 -28.94 91.49 54.10
C SER A 628 -30.05 91.97 53.15
N PHE A 629 -31.06 92.62 53.71
CA PHE A 629 -32.19 93.23 53.00
C PHE A 629 -32.16 94.74 53.14
N LYS A 630 -32.76 95.46 52.18
CA LYS A 630 -33.11 96.87 52.36
C LYS A 630 -34.30 96.98 53.31
N SER A 631 -34.29 97.98 54.18
CA SER A 631 -35.33 98.26 55.17
C SER A 631 -35.67 99.76 55.25
N GLY A 632 -36.79 100.08 55.90
CA GLY A 632 -37.29 101.45 56.09
C GLY A 632 -38.21 101.95 54.97
N PHE A 633 -38.96 103.02 55.23
CA PHE A 633 -40.00 103.56 54.33
C PHE A 633 -39.47 103.96 52.93
N PHE A 634 -38.19 104.39 52.84
CA PHE A 634 -37.51 104.71 51.59
C PHE A 634 -36.51 103.63 51.12
N CYS A 635 -36.48 102.46 51.77
CA CYS A 635 -35.60 101.34 51.42
C CYS A 635 -34.08 101.68 51.45
N THR A 636 -33.65 102.56 52.36
CA THR A 636 -32.26 103.06 52.44
C THR A 636 -31.41 102.39 53.52
N SER A 637 -32.01 101.86 54.60
CA SER A 637 -31.28 101.14 55.66
C SER A 637 -31.09 99.66 55.33
N SER A 638 -30.25 98.95 56.08
CA SER A 638 -30.09 97.50 55.95
C SER A 638 -30.40 96.77 57.25
N THR A 639 -31.13 95.66 57.12
CA THR A 639 -31.37 94.70 58.19
C THR A 639 -30.97 93.31 57.73
N ASN A 640 -30.62 92.41 58.66
CA ASN A 640 -30.33 91.02 58.34
C ASN A 640 -31.54 90.16 58.70
N ILE A 641 -32.15 89.52 57.70
CA ILE A 641 -33.25 88.57 57.89
C ILE A 641 -32.65 87.16 57.80
N LYS A 642 -33.05 86.29 58.74
CA LYS A 642 -32.62 84.89 58.73
C LYS A 642 -33.38 84.10 57.69
N PHE A 643 -32.65 83.33 56.89
CA PHE A 643 -33.17 82.38 55.91
C PHE A 643 -32.90 80.95 56.36
N THR A 644 -33.90 80.08 56.27
CA THR A 644 -33.77 78.67 56.63
C THR A 644 -34.40 77.80 55.54
N SER A 645 -33.73 76.69 55.20
CA SER A 645 -34.19 75.68 54.25
C SER A 645 -34.33 74.32 54.91
N ASN A 646 -35.51 73.72 54.77
CA ASN A 646 -35.81 72.36 55.15
C ASN A 646 -35.74 71.46 53.92
N PHE A 647 -34.98 70.39 54.06
CA PHE A 647 -34.85 69.36 53.04
C PHE A 647 -35.71 68.19 53.46
N TYR A 648 -36.53 67.69 52.55
CA TYR A 648 -37.36 66.52 52.73
C TYR A 648 -37.05 65.48 51.67
N TYR A 649 -37.29 64.22 52.00
CA TYR A 649 -37.18 63.11 51.08
C TYR A 649 -38.40 62.20 51.15
N SER A 650 -38.69 61.48 50.07
CA SER A 650 -39.59 60.33 50.06
C SER A 650 -39.06 59.28 49.08
N ILE A 651 -39.29 58.01 49.40
CA ILE A 651 -38.87 56.88 48.56
C ILE A 651 -40.10 56.02 48.29
N SER A 652 -40.40 55.80 47.02
CA SER A 652 -41.52 54.97 46.59
C SER A 652 -41.08 53.93 45.56
N LYS A 653 -41.93 52.93 45.35
CA LYS A 653 -41.75 51.88 44.34
C LYS A 653 -42.64 52.18 43.13
N THR A 654 -42.12 51.95 41.93
CA THR A 654 -42.90 52.00 40.69
C THR A 654 -42.38 50.96 39.71
N ASN A 655 -43.26 50.46 38.85
CA ASN A 655 -42.89 49.60 37.74
C ASN A 655 -43.14 50.35 36.43
N ALA A 656 -42.15 50.39 35.54
CA ALA A 656 -42.30 50.97 34.21
C ALA A 656 -41.55 50.09 33.19
N ASN A 657 -42.21 49.74 32.09
CA ASN A 657 -41.63 48.90 31.02
C ASN A 657 -41.04 47.58 31.53
N SER A 658 -41.70 46.92 32.48
CA SER A 658 -41.24 45.68 33.12
C SER A 658 -39.92 45.81 33.89
N ILE A 659 -39.58 47.02 34.34
CA ILE A 659 -38.45 47.30 35.23
C ILE A 659 -39.00 47.93 36.51
N ASP A 660 -38.56 47.40 37.64
CA ASP A 660 -38.85 47.94 38.97
C ASP A 660 -37.90 49.10 39.30
N TYR A 661 -38.41 50.19 39.87
CA TYR A 661 -37.62 51.38 40.20
C TYR A 661 -37.88 51.88 41.63
N PHE A 662 -36.82 52.22 42.36
CA PHE A 662 -36.98 53.14 43.48
C PHE A 662 -37.05 54.57 42.95
N VAL A 663 -38.13 55.28 43.29
CA VAL A 663 -38.28 56.72 43.01
C VAL A 663 -37.96 57.49 44.28
N ILE A 664 -36.83 58.18 44.29
CA ILE A 664 -36.37 59.02 45.39
C ILE A 664 -36.71 60.46 45.02
N LYS A 665 -37.62 61.09 45.77
CA LYS A 665 -37.98 62.49 45.58
C LYS A 665 -37.36 63.33 46.68
N ILE A 666 -36.71 64.43 46.31
CA ILE A 666 -36.17 65.42 47.24
C ILE A 666 -36.91 66.74 47.06
N LYS A 667 -37.26 67.36 48.18
CA LYS A 667 -37.93 68.66 48.24
C LYS A 667 -37.16 69.61 49.14
N ILE A 668 -37.00 70.84 48.69
CA ILE A 668 -36.39 71.93 49.45
C ILE A 668 -37.49 72.95 49.68
N SER A 669 -37.89 73.10 50.95
CA SER A 669 -38.85 74.10 51.37
C SER A 669 -38.15 75.12 52.23
N SER A 670 -38.24 76.39 51.85
CA SER A 670 -37.48 77.45 52.49
C SER A 670 -38.39 78.51 53.09
N LYS A 671 -37.87 79.28 54.05
CA LYS A 671 -38.59 80.41 54.63
C LYS A 671 -37.63 81.49 55.10
N LEU A 672 -38.09 82.73 54.97
CA LEU A 672 -37.52 83.88 55.65
C LEU A 672 -38.19 84.03 57.01
N GLN A 673 -37.43 84.45 58.02
CA GLN A 673 -37.96 84.72 59.36
C GLN A 673 -38.95 85.90 59.35
N ASP A 674 -38.77 86.85 58.42
CA ASP A 674 -39.62 88.02 58.26
C ASP A 674 -39.66 88.46 56.78
N TRP A 675 -40.63 89.28 56.38
CA TRP A 675 -40.76 89.76 55.01
C TRP A 675 -39.98 91.06 54.78
N SER A 676 -39.62 91.35 53.53
CA SER A 676 -39.08 92.66 53.13
C SER A 676 -39.97 93.30 52.07
N GLY A 677 -40.39 94.54 52.29
CA GLY A 677 -41.11 95.34 51.29
C GLY A 677 -40.22 95.95 50.19
N CYS A 678 -38.90 95.82 50.32
CA CYS A 678 -37.93 96.64 49.57
C CYS A 678 -36.98 95.85 48.68
N SER A 679 -36.89 94.53 48.82
CA SER A 679 -36.00 93.69 48.01
C SER A 679 -36.59 92.31 47.84
N SER A 680 -36.54 91.78 46.60
CA SER A 680 -36.73 90.35 46.38
C SER A 680 -35.50 89.59 46.89
N PHE A 681 -35.71 88.32 47.23
CA PHE A 681 -34.65 87.42 47.65
C PHE A 681 -34.52 86.26 46.69
N GLN A 682 -33.29 85.90 46.35
CA GLN A 682 -32.99 84.73 45.55
C GLN A 682 -32.12 83.80 46.36
N SER A 683 -32.47 82.52 46.36
CA SER A 683 -31.65 81.45 46.92
C SER A 683 -31.52 80.28 45.95
N SER A 684 -30.40 79.58 46.06
CA SER A 684 -30.16 78.34 45.35
C SER A 684 -29.30 77.40 46.18
N TRP A 685 -29.72 76.15 46.20
CA TRP A 685 -29.01 75.01 46.76
C TRP A 685 -28.69 74.00 45.68
N SER A 686 -27.50 73.42 45.74
CA SER A 686 -27.11 72.24 44.98
C SER A 686 -27.35 71.00 45.82
N VAL A 687 -28.08 70.03 45.29
CA VAL A 687 -28.18 68.68 45.85
C VAL A 687 -27.40 67.75 44.94
N VAL A 688 -26.28 67.22 45.43
CA VAL A 688 -25.41 66.29 44.70
C VAL A 688 -25.67 64.89 45.23
N VAL A 689 -26.02 63.96 44.35
CA VAL A 689 -26.17 62.55 44.75
C VAL A 689 -24.79 61.91 44.73
N ASN A 690 -24.32 61.43 45.88
CA ASN A 690 -23.01 60.81 46.00
C ASN A 690 -23.06 59.31 45.69
N SER A 691 -24.09 58.60 46.16
CA SER A 691 -24.30 57.18 45.84
C SER A 691 -25.70 56.69 46.18
N ILE A 692 -26.12 55.63 45.49
CA ILE A 692 -27.25 54.78 45.87
C ILE A 692 -26.73 53.35 45.99
N GLU A 693 -27.07 52.66 47.06
CA GLU A 693 -26.64 51.28 47.29
C GLU A 693 -27.78 50.45 47.88
N VAL A 694 -28.08 49.29 47.29
CA VAL A 694 -28.99 48.32 47.89
C VAL A 694 -28.18 47.28 48.66
N SER A 695 -28.49 47.10 49.94
CA SER A 695 -27.77 46.21 50.86
C SER A 695 -28.60 45.07 51.42
#